data_AF-A0AAU4M8R9-F1
#
_entry.id   AF-A0AAU4M8R9-F1
#
_cell.length_a   1.000
_cell.length_b   1.000
_cell.length_c   1.000
_cell.angle_alpha   90.00
_cell.angle_beta   90.00
_cell.angle_gamma   90.00
#
_symmetry.space_group_name_H-M   'P 1'
#
loop_
_entity.id
_entity.type
_entity.pdbx_description
1 polymer ?
#
loop_
_entity_poly.entity_id
_entity_poly.type
_entity_poly.pdbx_seq_one_letter_code
_entity_poly.pdbx_strand_id
1 'polypeptide(L)'
;MTTTAVPAEPSIERLPFRDPTLALRERVADLLARLTPAERIAMLHQYSPAIPRLGLGAFRTGTEALHGVGWLGAATVFPQAVGLGATWDEELTHEIATATGTELRAFHHHRSPAAGEGRISLQAWAPVVNLLRDPRWGRNEEGYAEDPLLTARLADSFCRGLAGEDPDHLRTAPILKHFLAYNNEDERCETSSGLRPRVLHEYDLAAFRTAIASGSATGVMPAYNLVNGRPCHVSPLIEAELRRWAAPTGHELFVCSDAEAPSNLVDPEHYFDDHAESHAAALKAGVDSFTDHADDPSTTVSRLTEALERGLVDQADVDRAVARQLSIRLRLGEFDPAGDPYAGTGWEVVDSAAHRALALRAATESVVLLKNDRGVLPLAPAEGRRIAVIGPLADTLFEDWYSGTMPYRVTVAAGLGAALGDRGGEVVCTEGVDRITLRSASTGGLLAVPAGDPTGPITVRAEDGPGDEARFDLFDWGNGVLTLRSAASRRYVTLKDEGLGLAADQVQPNGWDVHETFRLEVGPDGTELLRNVYNGRYAVVDPATGLVTLSAAEPDGAERWTRTVVRDGAAEALAAVGAADTAVVVLGNDPHINGRETQDRTDLHLPPAQEALLRAVAAACPDTALVVMSSYPYAVDWADEHLPAVLWTSHGGQETGRALAAVLLGDADPSGRLPQTWYRADDPLPARLDYDVIQAGWTYQYHRAAPLYPFGHGLSYTSFAYSGLTVAARGDSIACSVELRNTGERAGTETVQLYTRALDARYEAPLLKLAAYRKVRLAAGESRRVDFTVPRSALEHWDVNEGGFTVDPGAYEILVGRSAGAVELSAPFVVKGDAPGPRRVAGAAVRAVDFDDHTGVTLVDVTRQDGDAVAAVPGAPLSAVLFRATELPAGPLSLSAEVSRTEAGEAVLELRADDPAAGPLLASLSVPATGGRYAWTTVTGPVTEAGAGVRDLHLVLRGELRLASFTLSPIEA
;
A
#
# COMPACT_ATOMS: atom_id res chain seq x y z
N MET A 1 -60.28 -3.47 -44.89
CA MET A 1 -59.62 -3.17 -43.62
C MET A 1 -58.31 -3.93 -43.61
N THR A 2 -57.24 -3.26 -44.00
CA THR A 2 -55.87 -3.79 -44.02
C THR A 2 -55.35 -3.80 -42.59
N THR A 3 -55.20 -5.01 -42.04
CA THR A 3 -54.47 -5.29 -40.81
C THR A 3 -53.00 -4.92 -41.04
N THR A 4 -52.56 -3.84 -40.42
CA THR A 4 -51.14 -3.51 -40.26
C THR A 4 -50.49 -4.60 -39.41
N ALA A 5 -49.66 -5.43 -40.06
CA ALA A 5 -48.79 -6.36 -39.36
C ALA A 5 -47.80 -5.55 -38.50
N VAL A 6 -47.84 -5.76 -37.19
CA VAL A 6 -46.80 -5.29 -36.27
C VAL A 6 -45.50 -6.00 -36.67
N PRO A 7 -44.38 -5.31 -36.89
CA PRO A 7 -43.11 -5.96 -37.17
C PRO A 7 -42.77 -6.89 -35.99
N ALA A 8 -42.34 -8.12 -36.27
CA ALA A 8 -41.83 -9.01 -35.23
C ALA A 8 -40.57 -8.38 -34.63
N GLU A 9 -40.54 -8.21 -33.30
CA GLU A 9 -39.33 -7.77 -32.61
C GLU A 9 -38.17 -8.75 -32.91
N PRO A 10 -36.95 -8.25 -33.17
CA PRO A 10 -35.80 -9.11 -33.36
C PRO A 10 -35.55 -9.96 -32.12
N SER A 11 -35.17 -11.23 -32.30
CA SER A 11 -34.75 -12.08 -31.18
C SER A 11 -33.58 -11.43 -30.43
N ILE A 12 -33.47 -11.66 -29.11
CA ILE A 12 -32.40 -11.09 -28.27
C ILE A 12 -31.01 -11.32 -28.88
N GLU A 13 -30.79 -12.50 -29.46
CA GLU A 13 -29.54 -12.91 -30.14
C GLU A 13 -29.17 -12.08 -31.39
N ARG A 14 -30.11 -11.29 -31.93
CA ARG A 14 -29.93 -10.46 -33.14
C ARG A 14 -29.89 -8.97 -32.85
N LEU A 15 -29.84 -8.58 -31.59
CA LEU A 15 -29.75 -7.17 -31.21
C LEU A 15 -28.35 -6.61 -31.56
N PRO A 16 -28.23 -5.35 -32.01
CA PRO A 16 -26.95 -4.77 -32.45
C PRO A 16 -25.84 -4.88 -31.41
N PHE A 17 -26.11 -4.68 -30.11
CA PHE A 17 -25.07 -4.84 -29.09
C PHE A 17 -24.45 -6.26 -29.00
N ARG A 18 -25.09 -7.28 -29.58
CA ARG A 18 -24.58 -8.66 -29.67
C ARG A 18 -23.91 -8.98 -31.01
N ASP A 19 -23.82 -8.01 -31.92
CA ASP A 19 -23.08 -8.17 -33.17
C ASP A 19 -21.60 -7.80 -32.92
N PRO A 20 -20.67 -8.77 -32.86
CA PRO A 20 -19.27 -8.50 -32.61
C PRO A 20 -18.58 -7.77 -33.76
N THR A 21 -19.25 -7.56 -34.90
CA THR A 21 -18.70 -6.81 -36.04
C THR A 21 -18.89 -5.30 -35.91
N LEU A 22 -19.73 -4.84 -34.97
CA LEU A 22 -19.94 -3.42 -34.69
C LEU A 22 -18.87 -2.87 -33.74
N ALA A 23 -18.56 -1.58 -33.85
CA ALA A 23 -17.61 -0.93 -32.95
C ALA A 23 -18.12 -0.97 -31.51
N LEU A 24 -17.21 -1.13 -30.54
CA LEU A 24 -17.54 -1.20 -29.10
C LEU A 24 -18.50 -0.06 -28.66
N ARG A 25 -18.20 1.18 -29.06
CA ARG A 25 -19.03 2.35 -28.75
C ARG A 25 -20.48 2.24 -29.27
N GLU A 26 -20.67 1.63 -30.43
CA GLU A 26 -21.99 1.46 -31.05
C GLU A 26 -22.79 0.40 -30.30
N ARG A 27 -22.11 -0.67 -29.88
CA ARG A 27 -22.69 -1.74 -29.06
C ARG A 27 -23.09 -1.23 -27.67
N VAL A 28 -22.22 -0.45 -27.02
CA VAL A 28 -22.52 0.20 -25.73
C VAL A 28 -23.72 1.13 -25.87
N ALA A 29 -23.75 1.99 -26.89
CA ALA A 29 -24.85 2.93 -27.12
C ALA A 29 -26.19 2.22 -27.39
N ASP A 30 -26.20 1.15 -28.21
CA ASP A 30 -27.41 0.35 -28.45
C ASP A 30 -27.90 -0.33 -27.17
N LEU A 31 -27.02 -0.93 -26.38
CA LEU A 31 -27.41 -1.57 -25.12
C LEU A 31 -27.94 -0.54 -24.11
N LEU A 32 -27.25 0.58 -23.94
CA LEU A 32 -27.66 1.65 -23.03
C LEU A 32 -29.05 2.20 -23.38
N ALA A 33 -29.32 2.44 -24.67
CA ALA A 33 -30.62 2.94 -25.13
C ALA A 33 -31.78 1.97 -24.90
N ARG A 34 -31.48 0.68 -24.67
CA ARG A 34 -32.48 -0.37 -24.39
C ARG A 34 -32.79 -0.52 -22.91
N LEU A 35 -31.96 0.02 -22.02
CA LEU A 35 -32.16 -0.01 -20.57
C LEU A 35 -33.22 1.01 -20.15
N THR A 36 -34.07 0.65 -19.20
CA THR A 36 -34.97 1.61 -18.56
C THR A 36 -34.17 2.50 -17.60
N PRO A 37 -34.66 3.70 -17.25
CA PRO A 37 -34.05 4.52 -16.21
C PRO A 37 -33.77 3.76 -14.90
N ALA A 38 -34.75 2.96 -14.42
CA ALA A 38 -34.61 2.21 -13.18
C ALA A 38 -33.52 1.13 -13.26
N GLU A 39 -33.40 0.41 -14.37
CA GLU A 39 -32.31 -0.56 -14.54
C GLU A 39 -30.95 0.12 -14.60
N ARG A 40 -30.84 1.30 -15.22
CA ARG A 40 -29.58 2.06 -15.27
C ARG A 40 -29.13 2.49 -13.87
N ILE A 41 -30.05 2.97 -13.03
CA ILE A 41 -29.75 3.31 -11.63
C ILE A 41 -29.32 2.06 -10.86
N ALA A 42 -30.03 0.93 -11.03
CA ALA A 42 -29.71 -0.33 -10.35
C ALA A 42 -28.32 -0.88 -10.71
N MET A 43 -27.78 -0.50 -11.87
CA MET A 43 -26.43 -0.89 -12.31
C MET A 43 -25.30 -0.08 -11.66
N LEU A 44 -25.62 1.00 -10.93
CA LEU A 44 -24.60 1.79 -10.22
C LEU A 44 -24.15 1.11 -8.91
N HIS A 45 -24.90 0.14 -8.39
CA HIS A 45 -24.47 -0.66 -7.23
C HIS A 45 -23.45 -1.72 -7.63
N GLN A 46 -22.53 -2.07 -6.72
CA GLN A 46 -21.54 -3.11 -6.96
C GLN A 46 -22.15 -4.48 -7.33
N TYR A 47 -23.32 -4.83 -6.80
CA TYR A 47 -24.11 -5.98 -7.23
C TYR A 47 -25.20 -5.54 -8.21
N SER A 48 -24.82 -5.41 -9.47
CA SER A 48 -25.74 -5.04 -10.56
C SER A 48 -26.66 -6.22 -10.91
N PRO A 49 -28.00 -6.04 -10.86
CA PRO A 49 -28.94 -7.14 -11.06
C PRO A 49 -28.95 -7.63 -12.52
N ALA A 50 -29.36 -8.89 -12.70
CA ALA A 50 -29.60 -9.44 -14.03
C ALA A 50 -30.78 -8.72 -14.73
N ILE A 51 -30.72 -8.62 -16.07
CA ILE A 51 -31.80 -8.04 -16.88
C ILE A 51 -32.25 -9.10 -17.90
N PRO A 52 -33.18 -10.01 -17.52
CA PRO A 52 -33.56 -11.16 -18.35
C PRO A 52 -34.12 -10.78 -19.72
N ARG A 53 -34.85 -9.66 -19.81
CA ARG A 53 -35.45 -9.19 -21.08
C ARG A 53 -34.42 -8.82 -22.16
N LEU A 54 -33.18 -8.53 -21.76
CA LEU A 54 -32.05 -8.26 -22.65
C LEU A 54 -31.02 -9.41 -22.65
N GLY A 55 -31.24 -10.45 -21.83
CA GLY A 55 -30.32 -11.54 -21.63
C GLY A 55 -29.00 -11.11 -20.99
N LEU A 56 -29.03 -10.12 -20.11
CA LEU A 56 -27.87 -9.67 -19.31
C LEU A 56 -27.81 -10.47 -18.01
N GLY A 57 -26.63 -11.01 -17.69
CA GLY A 57 -26.38 -11.65 -16.39
C GLY A 57 -26.30 -10.61 -15.27
N ALA A 58 -26.36 -11.08 -14.03
CA ALA A 58 -25.93 -10.27 -12.89
C ALA A 58 -24.43 -9.99 -13.03
N PHE A 59 -24.01 -8.80 -12.61
CA PHE A 59 -22.62 -8.37 -12.63
C PHE A 59 -22.22 -7.93 -11.24
N ARG A 60 -21.01 -8.32 -10.82
CA ARG A 60 -20.40 -7.90 -9.57
C ARG A 60 -19.16 -7.07 -9.87
N THR A 61 -19.04 -5.92 -9.24
CA THR A 61 -17.81 -5.11 -9.22
C THR A 61 -16.81 -5.79 -8.29
N GLY A 62 -15.61 -6.07 -8.79
CA GLY A 62 -14.48 -6.48 -7.96
C GLY A 62 -14.31 -7.96 -7.63
N THR A 63 -13.06 -8.39 -7.63
CA THR A 63 -12.52 -9.59 -6.99
C THR A 63 -11.04 -9.33 -6.71
N GLU A 64 -10.56 -9.74 -5.55
CA GLU A 64 -9.17 -9.51 -5.16
C GLU A 64 -8.18 -10.38 -5.93
N ALA A 65 -7.07 -9.76 -6.32
CA ALA A 65 -6.08 -10.36 -7.21
C ALA A 65 -4.66 -9.83 -6.96
N LEU A 66 -4.35 -9.41 -5.73
CA LEU A 66 -3.15 -8.64 -5.40
C LEU A 66 -1.84 -9.41 -5.71
N HIS A 67 -1.78 -10.68 -5.33
CA HIS A 67 -0.61 -11.56 -5.53
C HIS A 67 -1.02 -13.01 -5.81
N GLY A 68 -2.10 -13.17 -6.57
CA GLY A 68 -2.84 -14.43 -6.75
C GLY A 68 -4.33 -14.17 -6.55
N VAL A 69 -5.19 -15.17 -6.85
CA VAL A 69 -6.64 -15.01 -6.66
C VAL A 69 -6.96 -14.98 -5.16
N GLY A 70 -7.49 -13.86 -4.67
CA GLY A 70 -7.76 -13.61 -3.25
C GLY A 70 -9.14 -14.09 -2.80
N TRP A 71 -9.24 -14.57 -1.56
CA TRP A 71 -10.51 -14.88 -0.84
C TRP A 71 -11.44 -15.93 -1.45
N LEU A 72 -11.05 -16.57 -2.56
CA LEU A 72 -11.89 -17.54 -3.25
C LEU A 72 -11.62 -19.01 -2.87
N GLY A 73 -10.77 -19.25 -1.85
CA GLY A 73 -10.32 -20.56 -1.42
C GLY A 73 -8.96 -20.91 -2.03
N ALA A 74 -8.71 -22.20 -2.28
CA ALA A 74 -7.40 -22.67 -2.72
C ALA A 74 -7.00 -22.14 -4.10
N ALA A 75 -5.89 -21.40 -4.18
CA ALA A 75 -5.33 -20.81 -5.39
C ALA A 75 -3.80 -20.69 -5.27
N THR A 76 -3.07 -20.46 -6.37
CA THR A 76 -1.63 -20.22 -6.24
C THR A 76 -1.39 -18.93 -5.47
N VAL A 77 -0.56 -18.99 -4.42
CA VAL A 77 -0.15 -17.81 -3.62
C VAL A 77 1.30 -17.46 -3.94
N PHE A 78 1.50 -16.29 -4.55
CA PHE A 78 2.82 -15.73 -4.86
C PHE A 78 3.36 -14.92 -3.67
N PRO A 79 4.60 -14.40 -3.72
CA PRO A 79 5.04 -13.43 -2.72
C PRO A 79 4.12 -12.22 -2.68
N GLN A 80 3.86 -11.72 -1.46
CA GLN A 80 3.14 -10.48 -1.22
C GLN A 80 3.75 -9.32 -2.06
N ALA A 81 2.96 -8.28 -2.37
CA ALA A 81 3.32 -7.26 -3.35
C ALA A 81 4.66 -6.55 -3.08
N VAL A 82 4.99 -6.26 -1.82
CA VAL A 82 6.32 -5.71 -1.45
C VAL A 82 7.47 -6.68 -1.80
N GLY A 83 7.23 -7.99 -1.76
CA GLY A 83 8.15 -9.02 -2.23
C GLY A 83 8.30 -9.03 -3.75
N LEU A 84 7.20 -8.81 -4.49
CA LEU A 84 7.27 -8.60 -5.95
C LEU A 84 8.05 -7.33 -6.28
N GLY A 85 7.85 -6.26 -5.51
CA GLY A 85 8.66 -5.04 -5.56
C GLY A 85 10.15 -5.30 -5.38
N ALA A 86 10.50 -6.19 -4.45
CA ALA A 86 11.89 -6.57 -4.19
C ALA A 86 12.57 -7.33 -5.35
N THR A 87 11.80 -7.88 -6.29
CA THR A 87 12.38 -8.56 -7.47
C THR A 87 12.98 -7.59 -8.48
N TRP A 88 12.48 -6.35 -8.53
CA TRP A 88 12.79 -5.33 -9.55
C TRP A 88 12.64 -5.88 -10.98
N ASP A 89 11.67 -6.77 -11.20
CA ASP A 89 11.50 -7.52 -12.44
C ASP A 89 10.08 -7.36 -12.99
N GLU A 90 9.96 -6.50 -14.00
CA GLU A 90 8.71 -6.24 -14.72
C GLU A 90 8.18 -7.47 -15.46
N GLU A 91 9.07 -8.32 -15.99
CA GLU A 91 8.69 -9.51 -16.76
C GLU A 91 8.13 -10.58 -15.84
N LEU A 92 8.82 -10.85 -14.73
CA LEU A 92 8.34 -11.76 -13.70
C LEU A 92 6.98 -11.29 -13.12
N THR A 93 6.84 -9.99 -12.87
CA THR A 93 5.57 -9.40 -12.40
C THR A 93 4.44 -9.61 -13.40
N HIS A 94 4.73 -9.43 -14.69
CA HIS A 94 3.77 -9.69 -15.77
C HIS A 94 3.39 -11.18 -15.88
N GLU A 95 4.34 -12.11 -15.74
CA GLU A 95 4.09 -13.55 -15.71
C GLU A 95 3.17 -13.95 -14.55
N ILE A 96 3.41 -13.40 -13.35
CA ILE A 96 2.60 -13.64 -12.14
C ILE A 96 1.17 -13.12 -12.32
N ALA A 97 1.03 -11.90 -12.84
CA ALA A 97 -0.28 -11.33 -13.16
C ALA A 97 -1.02 -12.14 -14.24
N THR A 98 -0.28 -12.68 -15.22
CA THR A 98 -0.85 -13.57 -16.25
C THR A 98 -1.37 -14.87 -15.66
N ALA A 99 -0.62 -15.50 -14.74
CA ALA A 99 -1.07 -16.68 -14.02
C ALA A 99 -2.32 -16.35 -13.18
N THR A 100 -2.29 -15.24 -12.45
CA THR A 100 -3.40 -14.75 -11.59
C THR A 100 -4.68 -14.52 -12.40
N GLY A 101 -4.60 -13.79 -13.52
CA GLY A 101 -5.75 -13.54 -14.39
C GLY A 101 -6.30 -14.81 -15.06
N THR A 102 -5.41 -15.76 -15.37
CA THR A 102 -5.80 -17.07 -15.92
C THR A 102 -6.53 -17.92 -14.87
N GLU A 103 -6.04 -17.96 -13.62
CA GLU A 103 -6.74 -18.62 -12.53
C GLU A 103 -8.09 -17.95 -12.24
N LEU A 104 -8.15 -16.61 -12.25
CA LEU A 104 -9.41 -15.88 -12.03
C LEU A 104 -10.47 -16.23 -13.10
N ARG A 105 -10.05 -16.43 -14.36
CA ARG A 105 -10.93 -16.97 -15.42
C ARG A 105 -11.44 -18.38 -15.12
N ALA A 106 -10.60 -19.26 -14.57
CA ALA A 106 -11.04 -20.59 -14.13
C ALA A 106 -12.06 -20.50 -12.98
N PHE A 107 -11.83 -19.62 -12.00
CA PHE A 107 -12.79 -19.34 -10.92
C PHE A 107 -14.12 -18.82 -11.47
N HIS A 108 -14.09 -17.87 -12.41
CA HIS A 108 -15.29 -17.33 -13.05
C HIS A 108 -16.14 -18.40 -13.76
N HIS A 109 -15.49 -19.35 -14.45
CA HIS A 109 -16.20 -20.37 -15.24
C HIS A 109 -16.69 -21.56 -14.42
N HIS A 110 -15.90 -22.02 -13.44
CA HIS A 110 -16.11 -23.32 -12.80
C HIS A 110 -16.53 -23.26 -11.34
N ARG A 111 -16.24 -22.17 -10.63
CA ARG A 111 -16.70 -22.05 -9.24
C ARG A 111 -18.20 -21.79 -9.24
N SER A 112 -18.93 -22.64 -8.52
CA SER A 112 -20.36 -22.38 -8.30
C SER A 112 -20.52 -21.08 -7.51
N PRO A 113 -21.34 -20.14 -7.98
CA PRO A 113 -21.75 -18.99 -7.19
C PRO A 113 -22.21 -19.42 -5.80
N ALA A 114 -21.81 -18.67 -4.77
CA ALA A 114 -22.57 -18.70 -3.52
C ALA A 114 -24.00 -18.21 -3.81
N ALA A 115 -24.98 -18.71 -3.05
CA ALA A 115 -26.38 -18.35 -3.27
C ALA A 115 -26.55 -16.82 -3.15
N GLY A 116 -26.95 -16.16 -4.23
CA GLY A 116 -27.16 -14.70 -4.27
C GLY A 116 -25.99 -13.89 -4.87
N GLU A 117 -24.78 -14.44 -4.97
CA GLU A 117 -23.58 -13.65 -5.30
C GLU A 117 -23.22 -13.53 -6.79
N GLY A 118 -23.97 -14.20 -7.68
CA GLY A 118 -23.68 -14.20 -9.11
C GLY A 118 -22.34 -14.88 -9.47
N ARG A 119 -21.87 -14.74 -10.72
CA ARG A 119 -20.55 -15.24 -11.11
C ARG A 119 -19.46 -14.41 -10.44
N ILE A 120 -18.32 -15.03 -10.14
CA ILE A 120 -17.11 -14.33 -9.66
C ILE A 120 -16.75 -13.21 -10.64
N SER A 121 -16.41 -12.03 -10.13
CA SER A 121 -16.08 -10.90 -11.01
C SER A 121 -14.77 -11.15 -11.75
N LEU A 122 -14.70 -10.65 -12.98
CA LEU A 122 -13.44 -10.54 -13.71
C LEU A 122 -12.84 -9.13 -13.62
N GLN A 123 -13.45 -8.23 -12.85
CA GLN A 123 -12.82 -6.97 -12.50
C GLN A 123 -11.88 -7.23 -11.32
N ALA A 124 -10.58 -7.15 -11.57
CA ALA A 124 -9.54 -7.46 -10.61
C ALA A 124 -9.18 -6.19 -9.82
N TRP A 125 -9.40 -6.20 -8.51
CA TRP A 125 -9.01 -5.12 -7.59
C TRP A 125 -7.51 -5.18 -7.27
N ALA A 126 -6.69 -5.00 -8.30
CA ALA A 126 -5.24 -4.99 -8.19
C ALA A 126 -4.62 -4.27 -9.39
N PRO A 127 -3.40 -3.72 -9.22
CA PRO A 127 -2.60 -3.70 -7.99
C PRO A 127 -2.86 -2.50 -7.07
N VAL A 128 -2.31 -2.57 -5.85
CA VAL A 128 -2.13 -1.42 -4.96
C VAL A 128 -0.88 -0.65 -5.39
N VAL A 129 -1.04 0.64 -5.68
CA VAL A 129 0.05 1.51 -6.20
C VAL A 129 0.42 2.64 -5.26
N ASN A 130 -0.18 2.68 -4.06
CA ASN A 130 0.24 3.61 -3.02
C ASN A 130 1.71 3.38 -2.68
N LEU A 131 2.47 4.47 -2.56
CA LEU A 131 3.90 4.40 -2.34
C LEU A 131 4.20 4.07 -0.88
N LEU A 132 5.26 3.31 -0.63
CA LEU A 132 5.67 2.91 0.72
C LEU A 132 6.35 4.08 1.47
N ARG A 133 5.60 5.18 1.66
CA ARG A 133 6.10 6.41 2.27
C ARG A 133 6.49 6.17 3.73
N ASP A 134 5.54 5.74 4.56
CA ASP A 134 5.78 5.52 5.99
C ASP A 134 5.90 4.02 6.28
N PRO A 135 7.06 3.54 6.80
CA PRO A 135 7.29 2.12 7.06
C PRO A 135 6.37 1.52 8.14
N ARG A 136 5.59 2.36 8.83
CA ARG A 136 4.59 1.93 9.81
C ARG A 136 3.21 1.69 9.23
N TRP A 137 2.94 2.08 7.98
CA TRP A 137 1.62 1.93 7.39
C TRP A 137 1.15 0.48 7.46
N GLY A 138 -0.04 0.22 8.00
CA GLY A 138 -0.58 -1.12 8.21
C GLY A 138 -0.69 -1.94 6.93
N ARG A 139 -0.90 -1.31 5.77
CA ARG A 139 -0.97 -1.98 4.46
C ARG A 139 0.30 -1.82 3.63
N ASN A 140 1.44 -1.51 4.26
CA ASN A 140 2.74 -1.43 3.59
C ASN A 140 3.10 -2.72 2.83
N GLU A 141 2.50 -3.84 3.20
CA GLU A 141 2.70 -5.12 2.50
C GLU A 141 2.19 -5.11 1.05
N GLU A 142 1.14 -4.34 0.79
CA GLU A 142 0.42 -4.36 -0.47
C GLU A 142 1.05 -3.44 -1.53
N GLY A 143 1.88 -2.49 -1.13
CA GLY A 143 2.57 -1.60 -2.06
C GLY A 143 3.86 -2.22 -2.61
N TYR A 144 4.26 -1.79 -3.80
CA TYR A 144 5.48 -2.30 -4.45
C TYR A 144 6.76 -1.65 -3.93
N ALA A 145 6.80 -0.33 -3.80
CA ALA A 145 8.01 0.42 -3.46
C ALA A 145 7.72 1.83 -2.93
N GLU A 146 8.71 2.44 -2.27
CA GLU A 146 8.67 3.87 -1.90
C GLU A 146 8.96 4.80 -3.09
N ASP A 147 9.40 4.24 -4.23
CA ASP A 147 9.79 4.98 -5.42
C ASP A 147 8.68 5.04 -6.49
N PRO A 148 8.32 6.24 -6.99
CA PRO A 148 7.27 6.39 -8.00
C PRO A 148 7.54 5.65 -9.32
N LEU A 149 8.78 5.64 -9.81
CA LEU A 149 9.09 5.02 -11.10
C LEU A 149 9.01 3.50 -11.02
N LEU A 150 9.60 2.90 -9.98
CA LEU A 150 9.56 1.46 -9.77
C LEU A 150 8.11 0.98 -9.60
N THR A 151 7.33 1.62 -8.72
CA THR A 151 5.93 1.28 -8.51
C THR A 151 5.11 1.40 -9.79
N ALA A 152 5.25 2.51 -10.54
CA ALA A 152 4.48 2.71 -11.77
C ALA A 152 4.80 1.68 -12.87
N ARG A 153 6.07 1.24 -13.01
CA ARG A 153 6.48 0.25 -14.01
C ARG A 153 6.05 -1.17 -13.67
N LEU A 154 6.15 -1.54 -12.39
CA LEU A 154 5.65 -2.83 -11.90
C LEU A 154 4.12 -2.88 -12.01
N ALA A 155 3.42 -1.81 -11.61
CA ALA A 155 1.98 -1.72 -11.72
C ALA A 155 1.48 -1.84 -13.16
N ASP A 156 2.09 -1.13 -14.12
CA ASP A 156 1.74 -1.26 -15.53
C ASP A 156 1.96 -2.70 -16.04
N SER A 157 3.07 -3.32 -15.67
CA SER A 157 3.38 -4.71 -16.06
C SER A 157 2.40 -5.71 -15.45
N PHE A 158 1.99 -5.50 -14.20
CA PHE A 158 0.97 -6.30 -13.53
C PHE A 158 -0.40 -6.12 -14.20
N CYS A 159 -0.82 -4.88 -14.48
CA CYS A 159 -2.07 -4.60 -15.17
C CYS A 159 -2.10 -5.24 -16.57
N ARG A 160 -1.03 -5.14 -17.36
CA ARG A 160 -0.93 -5.82 -18.66
C ARG A 160 -1.07 -7.33 -18.54
N GLY A 161 -0.40 -7.95 -17.56
CA GLY A 161 -0.51 -9.39 -17.31
C GLY A 161 -1.92 -9.81 -16.89
N LEU A 162 -2.62 -9.02 -16.08
CA LEU A 162 -4.01 -9.29 -15.71
C LEU A 162 -4.97 -9.09 -16.91
N ALA A 163 -4.81 -8.01 -17.67
CA ALA A 163 -5.69 -7.62 -18.77
C ALA A 163 -5.53 -8.50 -20.01
N GLY A 164 -4.33 -9.00 -20.28
CA GLY A 164 -3.97 -9.59 -21.58
C GLY A 164 -3.64 -8.53 -22.64
N GLU A 165 -3.30 -8.99 -23.84
CA GLU A 165 -2.73 -8.14 -24.90
C GLU A 165 -3.78 -7.41 -25.75
N ASP A 166 -5.03 -7.87 -25.73
CA ASP A 166 -6.10 -7.30 -26.55
C ASP A 166 -6.99 -6.39 -25.68
N PRO A 167 -6.96 -5.07 -25.88
CA PRO A 167 -7.76 -4.15 -25.08
C PRO A 167 -9.26 -4.30 -25.34
N ASP A 168 -9.69 -4.84 -26.47
CA ASP A 168 -11.11 -5.10 -26.78
C ASP A 168 -11.57 -6.50 -26.31
N HIS A 169 -10.63 -7.38 -25.98
CA HIS A 169 -10.88 -8.73 -25.45
C HIS A 169 -10.02 -9.00 -24.20
N LEU A 170 -10.52 -8.54 -23.06
CA LEU A 170 -9.84 -8.58 -21.77
C LEU A 170 -9.87 -9.96 -21.14
N ARG A 171 -8.75 -10.44 -20.60
CA ARG A 171 -8.70 -11.59 -19.69
C ARG A 171 -9.35 -11.23 -18.36
N THR A 172 -8.94 -10.13 -17.76
CA THR A 172 -9.58 -9.53 -16.59
C THR A 172 -9.55 -8.01 -16.76
N ALA A 173 -10.26 -7.26 -15.91
CA ALA A 173 -10.30 -5.80 -15.94
C ALA A 173 -9.59 -5.26 -14.69
N PRO A 174 -8.29 -4.90 -14.76
CA PRO A 174 -7.52 -4.42 -13.61
C PRO A 174 -7.98 -3.04 -13.14
N ILE A 175 -8.01 -2.85 -11.82
CA ILE A 175 -8.37 -1.60 -11.13
C ILE A 175 -7.21 -1.20 -10.21
N LEU A 176 -6.61 -0.04 -10.46
CA LEU A 176 -5.59 0.52 -9.57
C LEU A 176 -6.22 0.99 -8.27
N LYS A 177 -5.56 0.77 -7.13
CA LYS A 177 -6.03 1.29 -5.84
C LYS A 177 -4.87 1.76 -4.95
N HIS A 178 -5.06 2.66 -4.01
CA HIS A 178 -6.26 3.46 -3.72
C HIS A 178 -5.95 4.92 -4.05
N PHE A 179 -6.80 5.55 -4.84
CA PHE A 179 -6.60 6.89 -5.37
C PHE A 179 -7.15 7.95 -4.39
N LEU A 180 -6.34 8.68 -3.63
CA LEU A 180 -4.87 8.71 -3.65
C LEU A 180 -4.29 9.04 -2.27
N ALA A 181 -2.96 8.92 -2.16
CA ALA A 181 -2.18 9.26 -0.96
C ALA A 181 -2.69 8.58 0.32
N TYR A 182 -2.99 7.29 0.18
CA TYR A 182 -3.51 6.44 1.24
C TYR A 182 -2.38 5.61 1.85
N ASN A 183 -1.82 6.08 2.97
CA ASN A 183 -0.76 5.40 3.71
C ASN A 183 -0.96 5.49 5.24
N ASN A 184 -2.21 5.44 5.71
CA ASN A 184 -2.54 5.27 7.13
C ASN A 184 -3.84 4.48 7.27
N GLU A 185 -3.90 3.61 8.27
CA GLU A 185 -5.06 2.78 8.59
C GLU A 185 -5.85 3.30 9.78
N ASP A 186 -5.14 3.86 10.77
CA ASP A 186 -5.80 4.48 11.92
C ASP A 186 -6.63 5.67 11.44
N GLU A 187 -7.92 5.71 11.82
CA GLU A 187 -8.85 6.80 11.47
C GLU A 187 -8.87 7.10 9.95
N ARG A 188 -8.67 6.07 9.13
CA ARG A 188 -8.42 6.19 7.69
C ARG A 188 -9.46 6.97 6.88
N CYS A 189 -10.72 7.00 7.30
CA CYS A 189 -11.77 7.76 6.63
C CYS A 189 -11.93 9.18 7.20
N GLU A 190 -11.38 9.51 8.36
CA GLU A 190 -11.52 10.83 9.00
C GLU A 190 -10.27 11.71 8.84
N THR A 191 -9.15 11.09 8.51
CA THR A 191 -7.86 11.77 8.32
C THR A 191 -7.72 12.39 6.93
N SER A 192 -6.89 13.44 6.85
CA SER A 192 -6.57 14.13 5.59
C SER A 192 -5.07 14.11 5.31
N SER A 193 -4.70 13.62 4.12
CA SER A 193 -3.35 13.67 3.59
C SER A 193 -3.07 15.06 3.02
N GLY A 194 -2.12 15.78 3.62
CA GLY A 194 -1.70 17.11 3.16
C GLY A 194 -0.65 17.02 2.05
N LEU A 195 -1.03 17.29 0.81
CA LEU A 195 -0.16 17.21 -0.36
C LEU A 195 0.01 18.58 -1.01
N ARG A 196 1.19 19.18 -0.86
CA ARG A 196 1.54 20.35 -1.68
C ARG A 196 1.58 19.95 -3.16
N PRO A 197 1.28 20.86 -4.11
CA PRO A 197 1.17 20.52 -5.53
C PRO A 197 2.37 19.74 -6.07
N ARG A 198 3.58 20.10 -5.63
CA ARG A 198 4.80 19.40 -6.02
C ARG A 198 4.82 17.93 -5.60
N VAL A 199 4.44 17.62 -4.36
CA VAL A 199 4.37 16.23 -3.87
C VAL A 199 3.26 15.47 -4.59
N LEU A 200 2.08 16.08 -4.72
CA LEU A 200 0.95 15.52 -5.45
C LEU A 200 1.36 15.05 -6.85
N HIS A 201 2.03 15.91 -7.62
CA HIS A 201 2.40 15.62 -9.00
C HIS A 201 3.66 14.76 -9.16
N GLU A 202 4.72 15.02 -8.37
CA GLU A 202 6.00 14.29 -8.50
C GLU A 202 5.99 12.91 -7.85
N TYR A 203 5.13 12.69 -6.84
CA TYR A 203 5.15 11.48 -6.01
C TYR A 203 3.86 10.67 -6.18
N ASP A 204 2.72 11.13 -5.63
CA ASP A 204 1.49 10.33 -5.57
C ASP A 204 0.87 10.04 -6.94
N LEU A 205 0.64 11.08 -7.75
CA LEU A 205 0.06 10.92 -9.09
C LEU A 205 0.98 10.16 -10.05
N ALA A 206 2.30 10.22 -9.83
CA ALA A 206 3.27 9.56 -10.67
C ALA A 206 3.12 8.03 -10.65
N ALA A 207 2.69 7.45 -9.53
CA ALA A 207 2.47 6.01 -9.39
C ALA A 207 1.31 5.48 -10.28
N PHE A 208 0.28 6.30 -10.52
CA PHE A 208 -0.90 5.92 -11.30
C PHE A 208 -0.73 6.15 -12.81
N ARG A 209 0.03 7.19 -13.17
CA ARG A 209 0.05 7.75 -14.53
C ARG A 209 0.42 6.74 -15.61
N THR A 210 1.43 5.90 -15.38
CA THR A 210 1.96 4.98 -16.40
C THR A 210 0.92 3.94 -16.83
N ALA A 211 0.33 3.22 -15.87
CA ALA A 211 -0.64 2.15 -16.15
C ALA A 211 -1.95 2.68 -16.76
N ILE A 212 -2.35 3.90 -16.39
CA ILE A 212 -3.53 4.55 -16.97
C ILE A 212 -3.26 5.03 -18.39
N ALA A 213 -2.13 5.74 -18.59
CA ALA A 213 -1.81 6.32 -19.89
C ALA A 213 -1.50 5.27 -20.97
N SER A 214 -1.05 4.08 -20.56
CA SER A 214 -0.84 2.93 -21.47
C SER A 214 -2.14 2.20 -21.81
N GLY A 215 -3.21 2.39 -21.02
CA GLY A 215 -4.47 1.66 -21.13
C GLY A 215 -4.44 0.25 -20.52
N SER A 216 -3.37 -0.11 -19.79
CA SER A 216 -3.27 -1.40 -19.11
C SER A 216 -4.22 -1.49 -17.91
N ALA A 217 -4.36 -0.39 -17.16
CA ALA A 217 -5.41 -0.27 -16.15
C ALA A 217 -6.76 0.07 -16.80
N THR A 218 -7.79 -0.69 -16.44
CA THR A 218 -9.17 -0.46 -16.94
C THR A 218 -9.99 0.42 -16.02
N GLY A 219 -9.48 0.70 -14.82
CA GLY A 219 -10.18 1.51 -13.84
C GLY A 219 -9.33 1.85 -12.62
N VAL A 220 -9.93 2.59 -11.70
CA VAL A 220 -9.31 3.08 -10.47
C VAL A 220 -10.31 3.04 -9.31
N MET A 221 -9.84 2.77 -8.10
CA MET A 221 -10.62 2.83 -6.87
C MET A 221 -10.17 4.02 -6.01
N PRO A 222 -11.02 5.02 -5.75
CA PRO A 222 -10.69 6.12 -4.84
C PRO A 222 -10.52 5.64 -3.39
N ALA A 223 -9.64 6.28 -2.63
CA ALA A 223 -9.30 5.92 -1.26
C ALA A 223 -10.31 6.45 -0.21
N TYR A 224 -10.22 5.91 1.00
CA TYR A 224 -11.04 6.35 2.14
C TYR A 224 -10.74 7.78 2.61
N ASN A 225 -9.47 8.17 2.62
CA ASN A 225 -9.04 9.41 3.25
C ASN A 225 -9.46 10.66 2.45
N LEU A 226 -9.29 11.80 3.11
CA LEU A 226 -9.32 13.10 2.46
C LEU A 226 -7.93 13.45 1.93
N VAL A 227 -7.87 14.23 0.86
CA VAL A 227 -6.65 14.88 0.37
C VAL A 227 -6.90 16.37 0.37
N ASN A 228 -6.02 17.13 1.02
CA ASN A 228 -6.17 18.58 1.19
C ASN A 228 -7.59 18.96 1.68
N GLY A 229 -8.14 18.20 2.63
CA GLY A 229 -9.47 18.42 3.21
C GLY A 229 -10.66 18.05 2.32
N ARG A 230 -10.44 17.36 1.19
CA ARG A 230 -11.51 16.86 0.30
C ARG A 230 -11.50 15.32 0.23
N PRO A 231 -12.64 14.63 0.44
CA PRO A 231 -12.72 13.19 0.27
C PRO A 231 -12.34 12.74 -1.16
N CYS A 232 -11.57 11.65 -1.28
CA CYS A 232 -11.10 11.19 -2.59
C CYS A 232 -12.25 10.81 -3.55
N HIS A 233 -13.39 10.39 -3.01
CA HIS A 233 -14.60 10.02 -3.76
C HIS A 233 -15.30 11.21 -4.45
N VAL A 234 -14.95 12.44 -4.09
CA VAL A 234 -15.42 13.66 -4.75
C VAL A 234 -14.28 14.47 -5.38
N SER A 235 -13.13 13.82 -5.61
CA SER A 235 -11.93 14.49 -6.12
C SER A 235 -12.08 14.89 -7.60
N PRO A 236 -11.81 16.16 -7.97
CA PRO A 236 -11.80 16.58 -9.37
C PRO A 236 -10.65 15.97 -10.18
N LEU A 237 -9.65 15.38 -9.51
CA LEU A 237 -8.49 14.75 -10.16
C LEU A 237 -8.88 13.50 -10.95
N ILE A 238 -10.04 12.88 -10.69
CA ILE A 238 -10.55 11.75 -11.49
C ILE A 238 -10.72 12.19 -12.96
N GLU A 239 -11.33 13.34 -13.19
CA GLU A 239 -11.53 13.89 -14.54
C GLU A 239 -10.26 14.63 -15.02
N ALA A 240 -9.69 15.50 -14.19
CA ALA A 240 -8.58 16.38 -14.58
C ALA A 240 -7.26 15.63 -14.85
N GLU A 241 -7.04 14.49 -14.19
CA GLU A 241 -5.84 13.68 -14.35
C GLU A 241 -6.14 12.31 -14.93
N LEU A 242 -6.88 11.45 -14.23
CA LEU A 242 -6.99 10.03 -14.61
C LEU A 242 -7.62 9.84 -15.99
N ARG A 243 -8.81 10.43 -16.23
CA ARG A 243 -9.49 10.30 -17.52
C ARG A 243 -8.77 11.08 -18.63
N ARG A 244 -8.11 12.20 -18.31
CA ARG A 244 -7.25 12.93 -19.25
C ARG A 244 -6.09 12.05 -19.73
N TRP A 245 -5.45 11.29 -18.84
CA TRP A 245 -4.38 10.36 -19.20
C TRP A 245 -4.90 9.15 -19.98
N ALA A 246 -6.09 8.66 -19.67
CA ALA A 246 -6.70 7.53 -20.38
C ALA A 246 -7.23 7.89 -21.78
N ALA A 247 -7.58 9.15 -22.03
CA ALA A 247 -8.23 9.59 -23.28
C ALA A 247 -7.53 9.13 -24.59
N PRO A 248 -6.18 9.13 -24.72
CA PRO A 248 -5.50 8.64 -25.92
C PRO A 248 -5.68 7.13 -26.19
N THR A 249 -6.07 6.34 -25.20
CA THR A 249 -6.28 4.89 -25.33
C THR A 249 -7.55 4.55 -26.11
N GLY A 250 -8.50 5.50 -26.20
CA GLY A 250 -9.82 5.27 -26.81
C GLY A 250 -10.82 4.54 -25.90
N HIS A 251 -10.43 4.15 -24.68
CA HIS A 251 -11.29 3.56 -23.68
C HIS A 251 -11.46 4.50 -22.48
N GLU A 252 -12.66 4.53 -21.91
CA GLU A 252 -12.89 5.26 -20.66
C GLU A 252 -12.50 4.39 -19.46
N LEU A 253 -11.90 5.02 -18.44
CA LEU A 253 -11.68 4.39 -17.14
C LEU A 253 -13.00 4.13 -16.43
N PHE A 254 -13.09 2.98 -15.77
CA PHE A 254 -14.18 2.66 -14.86
C PHE A 254 -13.76 2.94 -13.41
N VAL A 255 -14.54 3.70 -12.67
CA VAL A 255 -14.21 4.05 -11.27
C VAL A 255 -15.18 3.35 -10.32
N CYS A 256 -14.67 2.53 -9.41
CA CYS A 256 -15.47 1.95 -8.32
C CYS A 256 -15.05 2.56 -6.98
N SER A 257 -15.98 2.83 -6.08
CA SER A 257 -15.62 3.25 -4.72
C SER A 257 -14.91 2.13 -3.98
N ASP A 258 -14.14 2.50 -2.96
CA ASP A 258 -13.76 1.55 -1.92
C ASP A 258 -15.00 1.11 -1.12
N ALA A 259 -14.90 0.00 -0.39
CA ALA A 259 -16.03 -0.61 0.30
C ALA A 259 -16.53 0.26 1.44
N GLU A 260 -17.84 0.54 1.48
CA GLU A 260 -18.55 1.43 2.43
C GLU A 260 -18.15 2.93 2.35
N ALA A 261 -17.19 3.28 1.50
CA ALA A 261 -16.71 4.66 1.37
C ALA A 261 -17.77 5.68 0.89
N PRO A 262 -18.78 5.31 0.05
CA PRO A 262 -19.85 6.25 -0.27
C PRO A 262 -20.69 6.68 0.93
N SER A 263 -20.91 5.80 1.90
CA SER A 263 -21.57 6.15 3.17
C SER A 263 -20.66 7.02 4.05
N ASN A 264 -19.34 6.85 3.94
CA ASN A 264 -18.36 7.61 4.73
C ASN A 264 -18.50 9.13 4.57
N LEU A 265 -18.86 9.59 3.37
CA LEU A 265 -19.05 11.01 3.04
C LEU A 265 -20.02 11.78 3.95
N VAL A 266 -20.89 11.06 4.68
CA VAL A 266 -21.87 11.62 5.62
C VAL A 266 -21.62 11.15 7.04
N ASP A 267 -21.45 9.84 7.23
CA ASP A 267 -21.55 9.21 8.56
C ASP A 267 -20.31 9.48 9.44
N PRO A 268 -19.08 9.06 9.07
CA PRO A 268 -17.83 9.42 9.73
C PRO A 268 -17.23 10.76 9.27
N GLU A 269 -17.26 11.10 7.97
CA GLU A 269 -16.54 12.27 7.46
C GLU A 269 -17.28 13.59 7.72
N HIS A 270 -18.60 13.53 7.85
CA HIS A 270 -19.48 14.71 7.98
C HIS A 270 -19.22 15.78 6.90
N TYR A 271 -18.81 15.35 5.70
CA TYR A 271 -18.47 16.26 4.61
C TYR A 271 -19.74 16.80 3.92
N PHE A 272 -20.75 15.93 3.81
CA PHE A 272 -22.12 16.24 3.38
C PHE A 272 -23.12 16.03 4.51
N ASP A 273 -24.24 16.76 4.45
CA ASP A 273 -25.31 16.68 5.45
C ASP A 273 -26.31 15.54 5.17
N ASP A 274 -26.36 15.05 3.92
CA ASP A 274 -27.26 13.97 3.53
C ASP A 274 -26.68 13.07 2.42
N HIS A 275 -27.14 11.82 2.40
CA HIS A 275 -26.58 10.81 1.50
C HIS A 275 -26.94 11.04 0.03
N ALA A 276 -28.10 11.60 -0.31
CA ALA A 276 -28.45 11.84 -1.71
C ALA A 276 -27.55 12.92 -2.33
N GLU A 277 -27.20 13.98 -1.57
CA GLU A 277 -26.20 14.97 -2.01
C GLU A 277 -24.81 14.36 -2.16
N SER A 278 -24.36 13.54 -1.20
CA SER A 278 -23.05 12.90 -1.28
C SER A 278 -22.92 11.94 -2.48
N HIS A 279 -23.93 11.12 -2.75
CA HIS A 279 -23.93 10.17 -3.86
C HIS A 279 -24.03 10.88 -5.21
N ALA A 280 -24.80 11.97 -5.29
CA ALA A 280 -24.83 12.86 -6.45
C ALA A 280 -23.45 13.46 -6.74
N ALA A 281 -22.77 13.96 -5.71
CA ALA A 281 -21.44 14.53 -5.83
C ALA A 281 -20.40 13.50 -6.27
N ALA A 282 -20.41 12.29 -5.69
CA ALA A 282 -19.53 11.20 -6.07
C ALA A 282 -19.73 10.75 -7.53
N LEU A 283 -20.99 10.60 -7.96
CA LEU A 283 -21.32 10.26 -9.35
C LEU A 283 -20.82 11.35 -10.32
N LYS A 284 -20.97 12.62 -9.95
CA LYS A 284 -20.48 13.77 -10.75
C LYS A 284 -18.96 13.87 -10.79
N ALA A 285 -18.28 13.57 -9.69
CA ALA A 285 -16.83 13.51 -9.65
C ALA A 285 -16.27 12.35 -10.50
N GLY A 286 -17.08 11.33 -10.74
CA GLY A 286 -16.80 10.28 -11.73
C GLY A 286 -16.79 8.86 -11.17
N VAL A 287 -17.33 8.63 -9.96
CA VAL A 287 -17.58 7.30 -9.41
C VAL A 287 -18.68 6.62 -10.22
N ASP A 288 -18.37 5.49 -10.84
CA ASP A 288 -19.25 4.76 -11.75
C ASP A 288 -19.95 3.56 -11.05
N SER A 289 -19.34 3.00 -10.00
CA SER A 289 -19.91 1.91 -9.20
C SER A 289 -19.69 2.10 -7.70
N PHE A 290 -20.76 1.99 -6.93
CA PHE A 290 -20.83 2.19 -5.50
C PHE A 290 -20.73 0.84 -4.79
N THR A 291 -19.60 0.62 -4.14
CA THR A 291 -19.29 -0.51 -3.26
C THR A 291 -19.75 -0.13 -1.84
N ASP A 292 -21.02 -0.35 -1.53
CA ASP A 292 -21.68 0.12 -0.29
C ASP A 292 -22.77 -0.89 0.09
N HIS A 293 -23.13 -1.04 1.38
CA HIS A 293 -24.21 -1.94 1.85
C HIS A 293 -24.10 -3.40 1.37
N ALA A 294 -22.88 -3.92 1.26
CA ALA A 294 -22.62 -5.30 0.82
C ALA A 294 -23.45 -5.72 -0.43
N ASP A 295 -24.15 -6.85 -0.37
CA ASP A 295 -24.93 -7.38 -1.48
C ASP A 295 -26.34 -6.80 -1.62
N ASP A 296 -26.76 -5.87 -0.75
CA ASP A 296 -28.07 -5.21 -0.83
C ASP A 296 -28.00 -3.89 -1.63
N PRO A 297 -28.56 -3.84 -2.86
CA PRO A 297 -28.58 -2.61 -3.66
C PRO A 297 -29.60 -1.57 -3.18
N SER A 298 -30.52 -1.93 -2.28
CA SER A 298 -31.73 -1.14 -2.02
C SER A 298 -31.42 0.28 -1.54
N THR A 299 -30.46 0.42 -0.61
CA THR A 299 -30.03 1.70 -0.05
C THR A 299 -29.36 2.58 -1.10
N THR A 300 -28.37 2.03 -1.80
CA THR A 300 -27.63 2.72 -2.88
C THR A 300 -28.58 3.24 -3.96
N VAL A 301 -29.49 2.37 -4.44
CA VAL A 301 -30.49 2.72 -5.46
C VAL A 301 -31.45 3.78 -4.96
N SER A 302 -31.92 3.69 -3.71
CA SER A 302 -32.82 4.68 -3.13
C SER A 302 -32.15 6.07 -3.07
N ARG A 303 -30.90 6.15 -2.60
CA ARG A 303 -30.13 7.41 -2.49
C ARG A 303 -29.92 8.06 -3.86
N LEU A 304 -29.55 7.29 -4.88
CA LEU A 304 -29.35 7.79 -6.24
C LEU A 304 -30.67 8.17 -6.94
N THR A 305 -31.76 7.46 -6.63
CA THR A 305 -33.11 7.82 -7.12
C THR A 305 -33.56 9.15 -6.52
N GLU A 306 -33.39 9.33 -5.20
CA GLU A 306 -33.70 10.59 -4.52
C GLU A 306 -32.87 11.75 -5.11
N ALA A 307 -31.60 11.51 -5.40
CA ALA A 307 -30.72 12.50 -6.02
C ALA A 307 -31.24 12.98 -7.39
N LEU A 308 -31.79 12.07 -8.22
CA LEU A 308 -32.46 12.42 -9.48
C LEU A 308 -33.76 13.20 -9.25
N GLU A 309 -34.58 12.77 -8.30
CA GLU A 309 -35.85 13.45 -7.96
C GLU A 309 -35.62 14.88 -7.45
N ARG A 310 -34.53 15.09 -6.71
CA ARG A 310 -34.07 16.41 -6.23
C ARG A 310 -33.36 17.25 -7.31
N GLY A 311 -33.08 16.68 -8.49
CA GLY A 311 -32.34 17.35 -9.57
C GLY A 311 -30.85 17.59 -9.26
N LEU A 312 -30.28 16.83 -8.32
CA LEU A 312 -28.87 16.92 -7.94
C LEU A 312 -27.95 16.27 -8.98
N VAL A 313 -28.46 15.30 -9.72
CA VAL A 313 -27.89 14.68 -10.93
C VAL A 313 -28.98 14.57 -11.98
N ASP A 314 -28.60 14.36 -13.23
CA ASP A 314 -29.55 14.03 -14.30
C ASP A 314 -29.32 12.62 -14.85
N GLN A 315 -30.20 12.19 -15.78
CA GLN A 315 -30.08 10.88 -16.38
C GLN A 315 -28.79 10.73 -17.21
N ALA A 316 -28.22 11.82 -17.74
CA ALA A 316 -26.98 11.75 -18.51
C ALA A 316 -25.77 11.43 -17.61
N ASP A 317 -25.77 11.89 -16.36
CA ASP A 317 -24.77 11.50 -15.36
C ASP A 317 -24.80 9.98 -15.10
N VAL A 318 -26.00 9.41 -14.89
CA VAL A 318 -26.21 7.97 -14.70
C VAL A 318 -25.82 7.19 -15.97
N ASP A 319 -26.25 7.66 -17.13
CA ASP A 319 -25.99 7.01 -18.42
C ASP A 319 -24.50 6.90 -18.74
N ARG A 320 -23.71 7.91 -18.36
CA ARG A 320 -22.26 7.94 -18.53
C ARG A 320 -21.57 6.86 -17.68
N ALA A 321 -21.94 6.74 -16.41
CA ALA A 321 -21.42 5.70 -15.52
C ALA A 321 -21.78 4.29 -16.01
N VAL A 322 -23.05 4.08 -16.41
CA VAL A 322 -23.51 2.78 -16.93
C VAL A 322 -22.81 2.44 -18.25
N ALA A 323 -22.57 3.40 -19.14
CA ALA A 323 -21.85 3.17 -20.40
C ALA A 323 -20.43 2.61 -20.16
N ARG A 324 -19.73 3.11 -19.14
CA ARG A 324 -18.39 2.62 -18.74
C ARG A 324 -18.45 1.19 -18.22
N GLN A 325 -19.43 0.87 -17.37
CA GLN A 325 -19.66 -0.49 -16.91
C GLN A 325 -19.95 -1.46 -18.07
N LEU A 326 -20.83 -1.05 -19.00
CA LEU A 326 -21.20 -1.84 -20.17
C LEU A 326 -20.00 -2.08 -21.10
N SER A 327 -19.12 -1.08 -21.25
CA SER A 327 -17.88 -1.23 -22.00
C SER A 327 -16.99 -2.34 -21.43
N ILE A 328 -16.80 -2.37 -20.11
CA ILE A 328 -16.04 -3.44 -19.44
C ILE A 328 -16.69 -4.80 -19.65
N ARG A 329 -18.00 -4.93 -19.49
CA ARG A 329 -18.73 -6.20 -19.68
C ARG A 329 -18.63 -6.74 -21.11
N LEU A 330 -18.69 -5.86 -22.10
CA LEU A 330 -18.47 -6.22 -23.52
C LEU A 330 -17.04 -6.72 -23.75
N ARG A 331 -16.05 -5.99 -23.26
CA ARG A 331 -14.63 -6.33 -23.42
C ARG A 331 -14.23 -7.60 -22.67
N LEU A 332 -14.92 -7.96 -21.59
CA LEU A 332 -14.76 -9.22 -20.87
C LEU A 332 -15.41 -10.42 -21.57
N GLY A 333 -16.12 -10.20 -22.67
CA GLY A 333 -16.68 -11.26 -23.51
C GLY A 333 -18.07 -11.77 -23.08
N GLU A 334 -18.77 -11.11 -22.15
CA GLU A 334 -20.08 -11.56 -21.65
C GLU A 334 -21.09 -11.79 -22.79
N PHE A 335 -21.02 -10.95 -23.82
CA PHE A 335 -21.98 -10.97 -24.93
C PHE A 335 -21.46 -11.72 -26.17
N ASP A 336 -20.19 -12.14 -26.18
CA ASP A 336 -19.50 -12.75 -27.33
C ASP A 336 -18.79 -14.07 -26.96
N PRO A 337 -19.47 -15.07 -26.38
CA PRO A 337 -18.82 -16.27 -25.85
C PRO A 337 -18.09 -17.11 -26.91
N ALA A 338 -18.48 -17.02 -28.19
CA ALA A 338 -17.79 -17.69 -29.29
C ALA A 338 -16.52 -16.94 -29.76
N GLY A 339 -16.38 -15.67 -29.39
CA GLY A 339 -15.24 -14.80 -29.73
C GLY A 339 -14.33 -14.48 -28.55
N ASP A 340 -14.71 -14.80 -27.30
CA ASP A 340 -13.87 -14.65 -26.11
C ASP A 340 -12.69 -15.65 -26.14
N PRO A 341 -11.43 -15.17 -26.26
CA PRO A 341 -10.25 -16.03 -26.28
C PRO A 341 -10.05 -16.87 -25.01
N TYR A 342 -10.70 -16.49 -23.90
CA TYR A 342 -10.52 -17.09 -22.59
C TYR A 342 -11.71 -17.96 -22.15
N ALA A 343 -12.73 -18.13 -22.99
CA ALA A 343 -13.93 -18.91 -22.68
C ALA A 343 -13.64 -20.40 -22.38
N GLY A 344 -12.53 -20.93 -22.91
CA GLY A 344 -12.13 -22.33 -22.74
C GLY A 344 -11.24 -22.62 -21.53
N THR A 345 -10.97 -21.64 -20.66
CA THR A 345 -10.06 -21.81 -19.51
C THR A 345 -10.61 -22.86 -18.53
N GLY A 346 -9.90 -23.98 -18.36
CA GLY A 346 -10.28 -25.08 -17.46
C GLY A 346 -9.78 -24.91 -16.02
N TRP A 347 -10.27 -25.73 -15.08
CA TRP A 347 -9.88 -25.70 -13.67
C TRP A 347 -8.43 -26.19 -13.43
N GLU A 348 -7.87 -26.97 -14.35
CA GLU A 348 -6.51 -27.52 -14.28
C GLU A 348 -5.39 -26.47 -14.24
N VAL A 349 -5.70 -25.21 -14.53
CA VAL A 349 -4.74 -24.09 -14.44
C VAL A 349 -4.51 -23.64 -13.00
N VAL A 350 -5.49 -23.86 -12.09
CA VAL A 350 -5.41 -23.45 -10.68
C VAL A 350 -4.37 -24.31 -9.96
N ASP A 351 -3.37 -23.66 -9.36
CA ASP A 351 -2.24 -24.34 -8.69
C ASP A 351 -1.57 -25.40 -9.60
N SER A 352 -1.46 -25.07 -10.89
CA SER A 352 -0.80 -25.91 -11.89
C SER A 352 0.71 -26.01 -11.62
N ALA A 353 1.35 -27.06 -12.14
CA ALA A 353 2.80 -27.24 -11.99
C ALA A 353 3.62 -26.03 -12.50
N ALA A 354 3.14 -25.36 -13.56
CA ALA A 354 3.76 -24.15 -14.08
C ALA A 354 3.64 -22.97 -13.10
N HIS A 355 2.46 -22.77 -12.50
CA HIS A 355 2.24 -21.70 -11.52
C HIS A 355 3.00 -21.95 -10.22
N ARG A 356 3.12 -23.20 -9.77
CA ARG A 356 3.99 -23.58 -8.64
C ARG A 356 5.46 -23.27 -8.90
N ALA A 357 5.96 -23.60 -10.10
CA ALA A 357 7.32 -23.29 -10.49
C ALA A 357 7.56 -21.77 -10.56
N LEU A 358 6.56 -21.02 -11.02
CA LEU A 358 6.58 -19.55 -11.03
C LEU A 358 6.59 -18.98 -9.60
N ALA A 359 5.76 -19.50 -8.69
CA ALA A 359 5.74 -19.09 -7.28
C ALA A 359 7.10 -19.35 -6.60
N LEU A 360 7.74 -20.49 -6.86
CA LEU A 360 9.08 -20.79 -6.38
C LEU A 360 10.12 -19.80 -6.93
N ARG A 361 10.09 -19.51 -8.24
CA ARG A 361 10.99 -18.52 -8.85
C ARG A 361 10.78 -17.15 -8.23
N ALA A 362 9.53 -16.70 -8.11
CA ALA A 362 9.19 -15.40 -7.53
C ALA A 362 9.69 -15.26 -6.10
N ALA A 363 9.41 -16.27 -5.24
CA ALA A 363 9.88 -16.28 -3.86
C ALA A 363 11.41 -16.34 -3.76
N THR A 364 12.09 -17.02 -4.69
CA THR A 364 13.57 -17.10 -4.70
C THR A 364 14.19 -15.77 -5.13
N GLU A 365 13.63 -15.13 -6.15
CA GLU A 365 14.14 -13.86 -6.70
C GLU A 365 13.78 -12.64 -5.83
N SER A 366 12.85 -12.77 -4.88
CA SER A 366 12.50 -11.72 -3.92
C SER A 366 13.37 -11.72 -2.65
N VAL A 367 14.10 -12.81 -2.35
CA VAL A 367 14.99 -12.85 -1.17
C VAL A 367 16.10 -11.81 -1.31
N VAL A 368 16.21 -10.94 -0.31
CA VAL A 368 17.25 -9.90 -0.24
C VAL A 368 18.30 -10.30 0.79
N LEU A 369 19.55 -10.42 0.36
CA LEU A 369 20.67 -10.55 1.28
C LEU A 369 21.10 -9.15 1.73
N LEU A 370 20.81 -8.79 2.97
CA LEU A 370 21.11 -7.46 3.52
C LEU A 370 22.56 -7.35 3.97
N LYS A 371 23.05 -8.39 4.62
CA LYS A 371 24.42 -8.47 5.15
C LYS A 371 24.99 -9.87 4.99
N ASN A 372 26.28 -9.98 4.67
CA ASN A 372 27.00 -11.25 4.61
C ASN A 372 28.50 -11.07 4.86
N ASP A 373 28.85 -10.80 6.11
CA ASP A 373 30.22 -10.69 6.57
C ASP A 373 30.85 -12.07 6.79
N ARG A 374 32.17 -12.14 6.64
CA ARG A 374 32.99 -13.36 6.86
C ARG A 374 32.62 -14.55 5.95
N GLY A 375 31.70 -14.38 5.01
CA GLY A 375 31.31 -15.40 4.03
C GLY A 375 30.57 -16.59 4.64
N VAL A 376 29.76 -16.37 5.69
CA VAL A 376 28.95 -17.44 6.31
C VAL A 376 27.92 -18.00 5.33
N LEU A 377 27.32 -17.15 4.49
CA LEU A 377 26.47 -17.59 3.39
C LEU A 377 27.23 -17.59 2.06
N PRO A 378 26.94 -18.55 1.16
CA PRO A 378 26.02 -19.67 1.35
C PRO A 378 26.56 -20.73 2.31
N LEU A 379 25.66 -21.39 3.03
CA LEU A 379 25.98 -22.51 3.93
C LEU A 379 26.51 -23.67 3.09
N ALA A 380 27.81 -23.95 3.23
CA ALA A 380 28.45 -25.02 2.48
C ALA A 380 27.75 -26.36 2.77
N PRO A 381 27.18 -27.03 1.75
CA PRO A 381 26.58 -28.34 1.95
C PRO A 381 27.68 -29.37 2.25
N ALA A 382 27.56 -30.07 3.36
CA ALA A 382 28.48 -31.14 3.75
C ALA A 382 27.70 -32.31 4.36
N GLU A 383 28.17 -33.53 4.11
CA GLU A 383 27.64 -34.72 4.77
C GLU A 383 27.79 -34.57 6.30
N GLY A 384 26.72 -34.84 7.05
CA GLY A 384 26.67 -34.69 8.49
C GLY A 384 26.51 -33.25 9.00
N ARG A 385 26.34 -32.24 8.12
CA ARG A 385 26.05 -30.86 8.53
C ARG A 385 24.72 -30.81 9.30
N ARG A 386 24.71 -30.17 10.46
CA ARG A 386 23.49 -29.92 11.24
C ARG A 386 23.19 -28.43 11.30
N ILE A 387 21.98 -28.04 10.89
CA ILE A 387 21.51 -26.65 10.97
C ILE A 387 20.38 -26.56 11.98
N ALA A 388 20.48 -25.63 12.93
CA ALA A 388 19.37 -25.29 13.81
C ALA A 388 18.49 -24.20 13.16
N VAL A 389 17.20 -24.45 12.98
CA VAL A 389 16.23 -23.48 12.45
C VAL A 389 15.33 -23.05 13.60
N ILE A 390 15.45 -21.78 14.01
CA ILE A 390 14.92 -21.29 15.30
C ILE A 390 14.02 -20.07 15.09
N GLY A 391 12.93 -19.98 15.85
CA GLY A 391 12.08 -18.79 15.93
C GLY A 391 10.62 -19.06 15.56
N PRO A 392 9.71 -18.14 15.87
CA PRO A 392 8.25 -18.36 15.73
C PRO A 392 7.81 -18.63 14.29
N LEU A 393 8.63 -18.25 13.31
CA LEU A 393 8.38 -18.41 11.88
C LEU A 393 9.21 -19.54 11.25
N ALA A 394 9.95 -20.32 12.05
CA ALA A 394 10.82 -21.41 11.59
C ALA A 394 10.05 -22.53 10.88
N ASP A 395 8.89 -22.93 11.43
CA ASP A 395 8.07 -24.04 10.94
C ASP A 395 6.60 -23.65 10.73
N THR A 396 6.35 -22.39 10.37
CA THR A 396 5.01 -21.88 10.06
C THR A 396 5.07 -20.95 8.86
N LEU A 397 4.04 -21.02 8.00
CA LEU A 397 3.73 -19.98 7.02
C LEU A 397 2.28 -19.55 7.26
N PHE A 398 2.06 -18.25 7.42
CA PHE A 398 0.73 -17.68 7.57
C PHE A 398 0.11 -17.35 6.22
N GLU A 399 -1.20 -17.54 6.09
CA GLU A 399 -1.97 -16.77 5.10
C GLU A 399 -1.93 -15.30 5.48
N ASP A 400 -1.68 -14.45 4.49
CA ASP A 400 -1.63 -12.99 4.62
C ASP A 400 -2.88 -12.34 4.00
N TRP A 401 -2.96 -11.00 4.07
CA TRP A 401 -4.09 -10.27 3.50
C TRP A 401 -4.14 -10.39 1.99
N TYR A 402 -5.38 -10.33 1.47
CA TYR A 402 -5.66 -10.36 0.04
C TYR A 402 -5.15 -11.63 -0.70
N SER A 403 -4.91 -12.72 0.03
CA SER A 403 -4.48 -14.01 -0.52
C SER A 403 -5.63 -15.02 -0.68
N GLY A 404 -5.39 -16.02 -1.52
CA GLY A 404 -6.15 -17.27 -1.50
C GLY A 404 -5.62 -18.21 -0.41
N THR A 405 -6.29 -19.33 -0.20
CA THR A 405 -5.79 -20.40 0.68
C THR A 405 -4.62 -21.09 0.00
N MET A 406 -3.46 -21.18 0.67
CA MET A 406 -2.32 -21.92 0.14
C MET A 406 -2.68 -23.42 -0.04
N PRO A 407 -2.59 -23.99 -1.25
CA PRO A 407 -2.94 -25.40 -1.50
C PRO A 407 -2.03 -26.39 -0.77
N TYR A 408 -0.81 -25.96 -0.48
CA TYR A 408 0.18 -26.61 0.38
C TYR A 408 1.13 -25.55 0.95
N ARG A 409 1.92 -25.90 1.96
CA ARG A 409 2.89 -24.99 2.59
C ARG A 409 4.25 -25.66 2.69
N VAL A 410 5.31 -24.98 2.27
CA VAL A 410 6.68 -25.41 2.55
C VAL A 410 7.32 -24.41 3.50
N THR A 411 7.37 -24.76 4.79
CA THR A 411 7.99 -23.95 5.85
C THR A 411 9.51 -23.88 5.67
N VAL A 412 10.16 -22.91 6.33
CA VAL A 412 11.63 -22.76 6.26
C VAL A 412 12.34 -24.03 6.71
N ALA A 413 11.91 -24.60 7.85
CA ALA A 413 12.44 -25.86 8.37
C ALA A 413 12.20 -27.03 7.40
N ALA A 414 11.01 -27.16 6.81
CA ALA A 414 10.71 -28.23 5.87
C ALA A 414 11.50 -28.12 4.56
N GLY A 415 11.60 -26.91 3.99
CA GLY A 415 12.35 -26.65 2.77
C GLY A 415 13.85 -26.89 2.93
N LEU A 416 14.43 -26.35 4.01
CA LEU A 416 15.85 -26.56 4.31
C LEU A 416 16.14 -28.01 4.70
N GLY A 417 15.24 -28.64 5.46
CA GLY A 417 15.35 -30.05 5.86
C GLY A 417 15.37 -31.00 4.66
N ALA A 418 14.48 -30.79 3.68
CA ALA A 418 14.48 -31.57 2.45
C ALA A 418 15.77 -31.34 1.64
N ALA A 419 16.14 -30.08 1.39
CA ALA A 419 17.31 -29.75 0.58
C ALA A 419 18.64 -30.20 1.19
N LEU A 420 18.76 -30.18 2.52
CA LEU A 420 19.94 -30.63 3.25
C LEU A 420 19.96 -32.15 3.44
N GLY A 421 18.80 -32.77 3.65
CA GLY A 421 18.66 -34.23 3.76
C GLY A 421 19.11 -34.97 2.49
N ASP A 422 18.81 -34.41 1.32
CA ASP A 422 19.30 -34.91 0.03
C ASP A 422 20.85 -34.88 -0.09
N ARG A 423 21.51 -34.13 0.80
CA ARG A 423 22.98 -33.98 0.88
C ARG A 423 23.58 -34.67 2.11
N GLY A 424 22.79 -35.45 2.84
CA GLY A 424 23.24 -36.20 4.03
C GLY A 424 23.41 -35.34 5.29
N GLY A 425 22.84 -34.14 5.34
CA GLY A 425 22.77 -33.32 6.56
C GLY A 425 21.38 -33.36 7.22
N GLU A 426 21.21 -32.59 8.28
CA GLU A 426 19.98 -32.59 9.08
C GLU A 426 19.61 -31.21 9.62
N VAL A 427 18.30 -30.99 9.80
CA VAL A 427 17.75 -29.79 10.42
C VAL A 427 17.19 -30.15 11.79
N VAL A 428 17.52 -29.35 12.80
CA VAL A 428 16.84 -29.35 14.10
C VAL A 428 16.02 -28.07 14.17
N CYS A 429 14.72 -28.19 14.44
CA CYS A 429 13.81 -27.05 14.45
C CYS A 429 13.19 -26.83 15.84
N THR A 430 13.08 -25.57 16.25
CA THR A 430 12.27 -25.15 17.41
C THR A 430 11.77 -23.73 17.24
N GLU A 431 10.55 -23.44 17.68
CA GLU A 431 10.00 -22.10 17.64
C GLU A 431 10.63 -21.16 18.69
N GLY A 432 11.28 -21.72 19.72
CA GLY A 432 11.93 -20.94 20.77
C GLY A 432 10.97 -20.19 21.69
N VAL A 433 9.69 -20.60 21.74
CA VAL A 433 8.65 -19.98 22.57
C VAL A 433 8.38 -20.76 23.86
N ASP A 434 8.03 -20.04 24.92
CA ASP A 434 7.70 -20.64 26.20
C ASP A 434 6.41 -21.45 26.13
N ARG A 435 6.38 -22.58 26.84
CA ARG A 435 5.14 -23.28 27.18
C ARG A 435 4.76 -22.97 28.60
N ILE A 436 3.53 -22.50 28.79
CA ILE A 436 3.04 -22.02 30.07
C ILE A 436 1.79 -22.76 30.54
N THR A 437 1.50 -22.64 31.83
CA THR A 437 0.19 -22.94 32.44
C THR A 437 -0.31 -21.70 33.16
N LEU A 438 -1.62 -21.46 33.15
CA LEU A 438 -2.26 -20.35 33.87
C LEU A 438 -3.14 -20.91 35.00
N ARG A 439 -2.79 -20.62 36.25
CA ARG A 439 -3.56 -21.05 37.44
C ARG A 439 -4.49 -19.96 37.93
N SER A 440 -5.78 -20.26 38.00
CA SER A 440 -6.82 -19.38 38.55
C SER A 440 -6.62 -19.19 40.06
N ALA A 441 -6.62 -17.94 40.51
CA ALA A 441 -6.55 -17.60 41.92
C ALA A 441 -7.86 -17.92 42.67
N SER A 442 -9.02 -17.78 42.02
CA SER A 442 -10.33 -18.00 42.65
C SER A 442 -10.65 -19.47 42.90
N THR A 443 -10.22 -20.35 41.98
CA THR A 443 -10.53 -21.80 42.04
C THR A 443 -9.33 -22.68 42.38
N GLY A 444 -8.10 -22.18 42.18
CA GLY A 444 -6.86 -22.95 42.29
C GLY A 444 -6.59 -23.89 41.11
N GLY A 445 -7.52 -24.04 40.16
CA GLY A 445 -7.38 -24.89 38.99
C GLY A 445 -6.57 -24.24 37.85
N LEU A 446 -6.28 -25.02 36.80
CA LEU A 446 -5.59 -24.55 35.59
C LEU A 446 -6.56 -24.25 34.46
N LEU A 447 -6.28 -23.20 33.68
CA LEU A 447 -6.91 -22.97 32.38
C LEU A 447 -6.62 -24.18 31.47
N ALA A 448 -7.65 -24.81 30.93
CA ALA A 448 -7.51 -26.03 30.15
C ALA A 448 -8.57 -26.16 29.04
N VAL A 449 -8.15 -26.74 27.92
CA VAL A 449 -9.06 -27.24 26.88
C VAL A 449 -9.72 -28.56 27.35
N PRO A 450 -10.88 -28.97 26.79
CA PRO A 450 -11.49 -30.23 27.17
C PRO A 450 -10.69 -31.47 26.70
N ALA A 451 -10.40 -32.40 27.60
CA ALA A 451 -9.61 -33.61 27.28
C ALA A 451 -10.21 -34.51 26.17
N GLY A 452 -11.54 -34.54 26.01
CA GLY A 452 -12.21 -35.34 24.98
C GLY A 452 -12.43 -34.60 23.65
N ASP A 453 -12.37 -33.27 23.67
CA ASP A 453 -12.53 -32.40 22.52
C ASP A 453 -11.69 -31.13 22.77
N PRO A 454 -10.41 -31.12 22.37
CA PRO A 454 -9.50 -30.03 22.69
C PRO A 454 -9.80 -28.75 21.88
N THR A 455 -10.85 -28.77 21.04
CA THR A 455 -11.38 -27.60 20.33
C THR A 455 -12.66 -27.03 20.97
N GLY A 456 -13.18 -27.70 22.00
CA GLY A 456 -14.34 -27.23 22.75
C GLY A 456 -14.05 -26.05 23.70
N PRO A 457 -15.06 -25.58 24.44
CA PRO A 457 -14.94 -24.43 25.33
C PRO A 457 -13.88 -24.61 26.42
N ILE A 458 -13.06 -23.58 26.63
CA ILE A 458 -12.01 -23.54 27.65
C ILE A 458 -12.61 -23.35 29.04
N THR A 459 -12.11 -24.15 29.98
CA THR A 459 -12.58 -24.19 31.38
C THR A 459 -11.40 -24.15 32.34
N VAL A 460 -11.65 -23.86 33.61
CA VAL A 460 -10.69 -24.08 34.69
C VAL A 460 -10.92 -25.47 35.30
N ARG A 461 -9.87 -26.27 35.38
CA ARG A 461 -9.92 -27.66 35.88
C ARG A 461 -8.98 -27.88 37.06
N ALA A 462 -9.44 -28.66 38.03
CA ALA A 462 -8.58 -29.17 39.10
C ALA A 462 -7.73 -30.31 38.53
N GLU A 463 -6.41 -30.09 38.41
CA GLU A 463 -5.48 -31.08 37.85
C GLU A 463 -4.36 -31.44 38.85
N ASP A 464 -4.09 -32.74 39.00
CA ASP A 464 -2.91 -33.27 39.67
C ASP A 464 -1.69 -33.20 38.72
N GLY A 465 -1.26 -31.97 38.41
CA GLY A 465 -0.18 -31.67 37.46
C GLY A 465 -0.68 -31.42 36.03
N PRO A 466 -0.01 -30.55 35.25
CA PRO A 466 -0.55 -30.07 33.98
C PRO A 466 -0.42 -31.14 32.89
N GLY A 467 -1.53 -31.68 32.41
CA GLY A 467 -1.59 -32.41 31.12
C GLY A 467 -1.32 -31.48 29.94
N ASP A 468 -1.27 -31.99 28.71
CA ASP A 468 -1.15 -31.12 27.52
C ASP A 468 -2.41 -30.26 27.31
N GLU A 469 -3.53 -30.65 27.91
CA GLU A 469 -4.80 -29.92 27.95
C GLU A 469 -4.69 -28.56 28.65
N ALA A 470 -3.80 -28.43 29.63
CA ALA A 470 -3.62 -27.22 30.43
C ALA A 470 -2.37 -26.39 30.05
N ARG A 471 -1.74 -26.72 28.91
CA ARG A 471 -0.49 -26.12 28.47
C ARG A 471 -0.68 -25.33 27.17
N PHE A 472 -0.09 -24.14 27.11
CA PHE A 472 -0.17 -23.25 25.97
C PHE A 472 1.23 -22.76 25.58
N ASP A 473 1.56 -22.86 24.30
CA ASP A 473 2.72 -22.15 23.73
C ASP A 473 2.36 -20.66 23.65
N LEU A 474 3.25 -19.78 24.13
CA LEU A 474 3.04 -18.34 24.22
C LEU A 474 3.89 -17.60 23.20
N PHE A 475 3.26 -17.00 22.20
CA PHE A 475 3.93 -16.19 21.17
C PHE A 475 3.79 -14.72 21.52
N ASP A 476 4.91 -13.98 21.46
CA ASP A 476 4.96 -12.54 21.64
C ASP A 476 5.23 -11.84 20.31
N TRP A 477 4.27 -11.03 19.89
CA TRP A 477 4.27 -10.28 18.63
C TRP A 477 4.60 -8.81 18.82
N GLY A 478 5.06 -8.40 20.01
CA GLY A 478 5.41 -7.03 20.35
C GLY A 478 4.21 -6.25 20.89
N ASN A 479 4.48 -5.06 21.43
CA ASN A 479 3.47 -4.17 22.02
C ASN A 479 2.58 -4.83 23.09
N GLY A 480 3.07 -5.88 23.74
CA GLY A 480 2.33 -6.68 24.73
C GLY A 480 1.21 -7.55 24.13
N VAL A 481 1.14 -7.69 22.81
CA VAL A 481 0.16 -8.54 22.11
C VAL A 481 0.72 -9.95 21.98
N LEU A 482 -0.04 -10.91 22.50
CA LEU A 482 0.32 -12.31 22.60
C LEU A 482 -0.69 -13.19 21.88
N THR A 483 -0.26 -14.35 21.39
CA THR A 483 -1.17 -15.44 21.01
C THR A 483 -0.86 -16.69 21.82
N LEU A 484 -1.91 -17.47 22.12
CA LEU A 484 -1.84 -18.70 22.91
C LEU A 484 -2.18 -19.87 22.00
N ARG A 485 -1.30 -20.86 21.88
CA ARG A 485 -1.58 -22.09 21.10
C ARG A 485 -1.64 -23.28 22.03
N SER A 486 -2.77 -24.00 22.05
CA SER A 486 -2.94 -25.19 22.89
C SER A 486 -1.94 -26.28 22.50
N ALA A 487 -1.27 -26.87 23.50
CA ALA A 487 -0.39 -28.01 23.28
C ALA A 487 -1.17 -29.26 22.83
N ALA A 488 -2.42 -29.42 23.29
CA ALA A 488 -3.28 -30.56 22.96
C ALA A 488 -3.87 -30.49 21.55
N SER A 489 -4.44 -29.34 21.12
CA SER A 489 -5.05 -29.22 19.79
C SER A 489 -4.08 -28.72 18.71
N ARG A 490 -2.94 -28.12 19.10
CA ARG A 490 -2.03 -27.38 18.21
C ARG A 490 -2.70 -26.20 17.49
N ARG A 491 -3.80 -25.69 18.06
CA ARG A 491 -4.59 -24.57 17.52
C ARG A 491 -4.57 -23.38 18.47
N TYR A 492 -4.74 -22.19 17.92
CA TYR A 492 -4.76 -20.93 18.64
C TYR A 492 -6.07 -20.77 19.43
N VAL A 493 -5.93 -20.21 20.63
CA VAL A 493 -7.04 -19.77 21.46
C VAL A 493 -7.71 -18.59 20.76
N THR A 494 -9.02 -18.63 20.65
CA THR A 494 -9.85 -17.63 19.98
C THR A 494 -11.06 -17.28 20.85
N LEU A 495 -11.54 -16.05 20.72
CA LEU A 495 -12.82 -15.59 21.25
C LEU A 495 -13.98 -16.15 20.41
N LYS A 496 -14.92 -16.82 21.07
CA LYS A 496 -16.12 -17.41 20.46
C LYS A 496 -17.38 -16.60 20.71
N ASP A 497 -18.11 -16.37 19.61
CA ASP A 497 -19.35 -15.60 19.49
C ASP A 497 -19.22 -14.17 20.06
N GLU A 498 -20.20 -13.29 19.82
CA GLU A 498 -20.28 -12.00 20.55
C GLU A 498 -20.47 -12.20 22.08
N GLY A 499 -20.62 -13.46 22.52
CA GLY A 499 -20.91 -13.93 23.88
C GLY A 499 -19.71 -14.32 24.75
N LEU A 500 -18.48 -13.95 24.37
CA LEU A 500 -17.32 -13.85 25.27
C LEU A 500 -16.65 -15.20 25.64
N GLY A 501 -16.98 -16.35 25.05
CA GLY A 501 -16.35 -17.64 25.38
C GLY A 501 -14.95 -17.81 24.76
N LEU A 502 -14.15 -18.77 25.24
CA LEU A 502 -12.85 -19.12 24.63
C LEU A 502 -12.81 -20.58 24.13
N ALA A 503 -12.15 -20.82 23.00
CA ALA A 503 -11.87 -22.15 22.48
C ALA A 503 -10.51 -22.18 21.75
N ALA A 504 -9.86 -23.35 21.63
CA ALA A 504 -8.59 -23.49 20.92
C ALA A 504 -8.79 -24.23 19.58
N ASP A 505 -9.39 -23.55 18.60
CA ASP A 505 -9.85 -24.18 17.36
C ASP A 505 -9.42 -23.48 16.06
N GLN A 506 -8.65 -22.39 16.13
CA GLN A 506 -8.12 -21.69 14.96
C GLN A 506 -6.74 -22.20 14.55
N VAL A 507 -6.49 -22.31 13.25
CA VAL A 507 -5.20 -22.79 12.72
C VAL A 507 -4.14 -21.68 12.77
N GLN A 508 -4.54 -20.43 12.62
CA GLN A 508 -3.72 -19.23 12.73
C GLN A 508 -4.60 -18.04 13.15
N PRO A 509 -4.00 -16.93 13.64
CA PRO A 509 -4.65 -15.63 13.62
C PRO A 509 -5.06 -15.26 12.17
N ASN A 510 -6.29 -14.80 11.98
CA ASN A 510 -6.79 -14.35 10.69
C ASN A 510 -8.05 -13.48 10.85
N GLY A 511 -8.58 -13.02 9.72
CA GLY A 511 -9.88 -12.37 9.63
C GLY A 511 -9.82 -10.85 9.80
N TRP A 512 -10.95 -10.22 9.49
CA TRP A 512 -11.11 -8.77 9.65
C TRP A 512 -11.00 -8.38 11.13
N ASP A 513 -11.68 -9.12 12.00
CA ASP A 513 -11.55 -9.00 13.45
C ASP A 513 -10.71 -10.16 13.97
N VAL A 514 -9.51 -9.87 14.50
CA VAL A 514 -8.58 -10.91 14.97
C VAL A 514 -8.86 -11.25 16.43
N HIS A 515 -9.50 -12.38 16.63
CA HIS A 515 -9.99 -12.84 17.93
C HIS A 515 -8.92 -13.57 18.76
N GLU A 516 -7.77 -13.90 18.17
CA GLU A 516 -6.72 -14.75 18.75
C GLU A 516 -5.67 -13.96 19.54
N THR A 517 -5.86 -12.66 19.70
CA THR A 517 -4.90 -11.74 20.31
C THR A 517 -5.24 -11.42 21.76
N PHE A 518 -4.24 -11.52 22.64
CA PHE A 518 -4.40 -11.36 24.08
C PHE A 518 -3.29 -10.49 24.69
N ARG A 519 -3.56 -9.97 25.89
CA ARG A 519 -2.57 -9.34 26.78
C ARG A 519 -2.59 -10.08 28.12
N LEU A 520 -1.42 -10.25 28.72
CA LEU A 520 -1.25 -10.67 30.11
C LEU A 520 -0.76 -9.46 30.91
N GLU A 521 -1.70 -8.74 31.52
CA GLU A 521 -1.41 -7.51 32.25
C GLU A 521 -1.02 -7.84 33.70
N VAL A 522 0.17 -7.41 34.14
CA VAL A 522 0.68 -7.72 35.48
C VAL A 522 0.00 -6.80 36.51
N GLY A 523 -0.70 -7.41 37.46
CA GLY A 523 -1.35 -6.75 38.58
C GLY A 523 -0.37 -6.40 39.73
N PRO A 524 -0.80 -5.56 40.70
CA PRO A 524 0.06 -5.10 41.80
C PRO A 524 0.58 -6.22 42.73
N ASP A 525 -0.08 -7.36 42.76
CA ASP A 525 0.26 -8.53 43.56
C ASP A 525 1.14 -9.56 42.80
N GLY A 526 1.54 -9.23 41.55
CA GLY A 526 2.33 -10.11 40.69
C GLY A 526 1.51 -11.19 39.98
N THR A 527 0.18 -11.23 40.16
CA THR A 527 -0.71 -12.04 39.32
C THR A 527 -0.97 -11.34 37.98
N GLU A 528 -1.40 -12.08 36.98
CA GLU A 528 -1.66 -11.56 35.63
C GLU A 528 -3.16 -11.57 35.32
N LEU A 529 -3.60 -10.60 34.53
CA LEU A 529 -4.97 -10.51 34.01
C LEU A 529 -4.94 -10.84 32.52
N LEU A 530 -5.72 -11.84 32.10
CA LEU A 530 -5.87 -12.19 30.69
C LEU A 530 -6.94 -11.30 30.06
N ARG A 531 -6.55 -10.52 29.04
CA ARG A 531 -7.43 -9.61 28.30
C ARG A 531 -7.37 -9.92 26.82
N ASN A 532 -8.49 -9.91 26.11
CA ASN A 532 -8.47 -9.97 24.65
C ASN A 532 -8.29 -8.57 24.05
N VAL A 533 -7.48 -8.48 23.01
CA VAL A 533 -7.16 -7.20 22.37
C VAL A 533 -8.37 -6.68 21.60
N TYR A 534 -9.08 -7.54 20.87
CA TYR A 534 -10.22 -7.15 20.03
C TYR A 534 -11.37 -6.51 20.82
N ASN A 535 -11.96 -7.22 21.79
CA ASN A 535 -13.11 -6.71 22.54
C ASN A 535 -12.72 -5.87 23.77
N GLY A 536 -11.42 -5.86 24.12
CA GLY A 536 -10.88 -5.13 25.26
C GLY A 536 -11.30 -5.66 26.64
N ARG A 537 -11.92 -6.84 26.73
CA ARG A 537 -12.46 -7.42 27.98
C ARG A 537 -11.51 -8.41 28.64
N TYR A 538 -11.66 -8.56 29.95
CA TYR A 538 -10.85 -9.45 30.79
C TYR A 538 -11.55 -10.78 31.07
N ALA A 539 -10.74 -11.81 31.28
CA ALA A 539 -11.17 -13.16 31.60
C ALA A 539 -11.87 -13.22 32.96
N VAL A 540 -12.95 -14.00 33.03
CA VAL A 540 -13.76 -14.30 34.20
C VAL A 540 -14.02 -15.80 34.21
N VAL A 541 -14.00 -16.40 35.40
CA VAL A 541 -14.28 -17.82 35.62
C VAL A 541 -15.66 -17.95 36.25
N ASP A 542 -16.54 -18.73 35.63
CA ASP A 542 -17.80 -19.14 36.27
C ASP A 542 -17.47 -20.13 37.41
N PRO A 543 -17.77 -19.80 38.69
CA PRO A 543 -17.43 -20.66 39.81
C PRO A 543 -18.20 -21.98 39.85
N ALA A 544 -19.35 -22.09 39.16
CA ALA A 544 -20.16 -23.30 39.13
C ALA A 544 -19.72 -24.27 38.03
N THR A 545 -19.35 -23.74 36.86
CA THR A 545 -19.04 -24.56 35.67
C THR A 545 -17.55 -24.61 35.34
N GLY A 546 -16.76 -23.66 35.88
CA GLY A 546 -15.37 -23.44 35.50
C GLY A 546 -15.22 -22.77 34.13
N LEU A 547 -16.29 -22.44 33.42
CA LEU A 547 -16.22 -21.83 32.08
C LEU A 547 -15.48 -20.50 32.12
N VAL A 548 -14.56 -20.30 31.17
CA VAL A 548 -13.83 -19.04 31.04
C VAL A 548 -14.47 -18.19 29.95
N THR A 549 -14.81 -16.95 30.30
CA THR A 549 -15.34 -15.95 29.38
C THR A 549 -14.56 -14.64 29.49
N LEU A 550 -14.50 -13.83 28.44
CA LEU A 550 -13.89 -12.51 28.43
C LEU A 550 -14.94 -11.43 28.61
N SER A 551 -15.50 -11.35 29.82
CA SER A 551 -16.69 -10.54 30.08
C SER A 551 -16.51 -9.36 31.01
N ALA A 552 -15.41 -9.32 31.78
CA ALA A 552 -15.15 -8.20 32.66
C ALA A 552 -14.73 -6.95 31.86
N ALA A 553 -15.39 -5.82 32.12
CA ALA A 553 -15.05 -4.51 31.56
C ALA A 553 -13.79 -3.92 32.19
N GLU A 554 -13.65 -4.12 33.50
CA GLU A 554 -12.65 -3.47 34.33
C GLU A 554 -11.75 -4.52 35.01
N PRO A 555 -10.48 -4.17 35.28
CA PRO A 555 -9.52 -5.05 35.95
C PRO A 555 -10.01 -5.64 37.29
N ASP A 556 -10.81 -4.90 38.05
CA ASP A 556 -11.31 -5.34 39.36
C ASP A 556 -12.23 -6.57 39.28
N GLY A 557 -12.92 -6.74 38.15
CA GLY A 557 -13.81 -7.88 37.89
C GLY A 557 -13.10 -9.08 37.24
N ALA A 558 -11.81 -8.96 36.93
CA ALA A 558 -11.06 -9.98 36.21
C ALA A 558 -10.59 -11.12 37.13
N GLU A 559 -10.54 -12.33 36.57
CA GLU A 559 -9.82 -13.45 37.16
C GLU A 559 -8.32 -13.16 37.19
N ARG A 560 -7.68 -13.48 38.31
CA ARG A 560 -6.23 -13.38 38.50
C ARG A 560 -5.57 -14.71 38.19
N TRP A 561 -4.53 -14.68 37.37
CA TRP A 561 -3.79 -15.85 36.93
C TRP A 561 -2.37 -15.86 37.49
N THR A 562 -1.91 -17.02 37.95
CA THR A 562 -0.48 -17.26 38.18
C THR A 562 0.07 -18.04 36.99
N ARG A 563 0.94 -17.39 36.21
CA ARG A 563 1.66 -18.02 35.10
C ARG A 563 2.83 -18.84 35.60
N THR A 564 3.00 -20.04 35.06
CA THR A 564 4.19 -20.89 35.29
C THR A 564 4.73 -21.35 33.95
N VAL A 565 6.02 -21.11 33.71
CA VAL A 565 6.73 -21.67 32.55
C VAL A 565 7.02 -23.14 32.84
N VAL A 566 6.44 -24.03 32.06
CA VAL A 566 6.67 -25.48 32.15
C VAL A 566 7.69 -25.98 31.12
N ARG A 567 7.97 -25.17 30.10
CA ARG A 567 9.03 -25.37 29.12
C ARG A 567 9.59 -24.01 28.72
N ASP A 568 10.88 -23.83 28.91
CA ASP A 568 11.60 -22.60 28.57
C ASP A 568 12.03 -22.67 27.10
N GLY A 569 11.47 -21.80 26.26
CA GLY A 569 11.71 -21.78 24.83
C GLY A 569 13.15 -21.39 24.47
N ALA A 570 13.74 -20.47 25.22
CA ALA A 570 15.12 -20.06 25.02
C ALA A 570 16.09 -21.20 25.37
N ALA A 571 15.82 -21.95 26.44
CA ALA A 571 16.61 -23.13 26.79
C ALA A 571 16.52 -24.23 25.71
N GLU A 572 15.35 -24.44 25.09
CA GLU A 572 15.20 -25.38 23.96
C GLU A 572 15.98 -24.93 22.72
N ALA A 573 15.94 -23.64 22.39
CA ALA A 573 16.73 -23.05 21.31
C ALA A 573 18.23 -23.23 21.55
N LEU A 574 18.70 -23.00 22.78
CA LEU A 574 20.10 -23.22 23.17
C LEU A 574 20.51 -24.70 23.09
N ALA A 575 19.61 -25.61 23.43
CA ALA A 575 19.86 -27.04 23.26
C ALA A 575 19.94 -27.45 21.78
N ALA A 576 19.09 -26.87 20.92
CA ALA A 576 19.10 -27.12 19.49
C ALA A 576 20.42 -26.65 18.84
N VAL A 577 20.92 -25.46 19.20
CA VAL A 577 22.21 -24.98 18.66
C VAL A 577 23.42 -25.70 19.22
N GLY A 578 23.36 -26.25 20.45
CA GLY A 578 24.48 -26.97 21.05
C GLY A 578 24.96 -28.19 20.25
N ALA A 579 24.13 -28.68 19.31
CA ALA A 579 24.48 -29.76 18.40
C ALA A 579 24.70 -29.30 16.95
N ALA A 580 24.39 -28.05 16.60
CA ALA A 580 24.38 -27.56 15.23
C ALA A 580 25.67 -26.80 14.86
N ASP A 581 26.02 -26.83 13.58
CA ASP A 581 27.16 -26.08 13.04
C ASP A 581 26.82 -24.61 12.74
N THR A 582 25.53 -24.32 12.54
CA THR A 582 25.01 -22.99 12.16
C THR A 582 23.57 -22.88 12.67
N ALA A 583 23.16 -21.68 13.06
CA ALA A 583 21.78 -21.36 13.33
C ALA A 583 21.20 -20.45 12.24
N VAL A 584 19.99 -20.76 11.79
CA VAL A 584 19.14 -19.89 10.97
C VAL A 584 17.98 -19.46 11.85
N VAL A 585 17.96 -18.19 12.25
CA VAL A 585 16.91 -17.65 13.11
C VAL A 585 15.90 -16.90 12.25
N VAL A 586 14.62 -17.30 12.30
CA VAL A 586 13.54 -16.76 11.46
C VAL A 586 12.56 -15.97 12.33
N LEU A 587 12.60 -14.64 12.19
CA LEU A 587 11.86 -13.66 13.01
C LEU A 587 11.05 -12.71 12.10
N GLY A 588 10.14 -11.93 12.68
CA GLY A 588 9.35 -10.94 11.94
C GLY A 588 7.95 -10.77 12.52
N ASN A 589 6.96 -10.58 11.64
CA ASN A 589 5.56 -10.40 12.01
C ASN A 589 4.67 -11.59 11.63
N ASP A 590 3.54 -11.69 12.31
CA ASP A 590 2.33 -12.31 11.78
C ASP A 590 1.63 -11.26 10.88
N PRO A 591 1.13 -11.62 9.68
CA PRO A 591 0.48 -10.66 8.77
C PRO A 591 -0.80 -10.01 9.32
N HIS A 592 -1.40 -10.56 10.38
CA HIS A 592 -2.66 -10.10 10.95
C HIS A 592 -2.49 -9.42 12.31
N ILE A 593 -1.25 -9.16 12.77
CA ILE A 593 -1.01 -8.62 14.11
C ILE A 593 -0.01 -7.46 14.05
N ASN A 594 -0.36 -6.34 14.72
CA ASN A 594 0.52 -5.18 14.90
C ASN A 594 1.03 -4.56 13.59
N GLY A 595 0.15 -4.49 12.59
CA GLY A 595 0.43 -4.01 11.23
C GLY A 595 -0.43 -4.79 10.25
N ARG A 596 -1.51 -4.17 9.76
CA ARG A 596 -2.48 -4.76 8.83
C ARG A 596 -3.45 -3.69 8.35
N GLU A 597 -4.32 -4.00 7.40
CA GLU A 597 -5.50 -3.19 7.16
C GLU A 597 -6.29 -2.94 8.47
N THR A 598 -6.74 -1.70 8.69
CA THR A 598 -7.34 -1.17 9.95
C THR A 598 -6.39 -0.98 11.14
N GLN A 599 -5.09 -1.23 11.00
CA GLN A 599 -4.14 -1.07 12.10
C GLN A 599 -2.73 -0.72 11.63
N ASP A 600 -2.28 0.51 11.90
CA ASP A 600 -0.87 0.88 11.66
C ASP A 600 0.07 0.31 12.73
N ARG A 601 1.36 0.20 12.38
CA ARG A 601 2.43 -0.08 13.34
C ARG A 601 2.72 1.15 14.20
N THR A 602 3.18 0.91 15.41
CA THR A 602 3.61 2.00 16.33
C THR A 602 5.07 2.37 16.18
N ASP A 603 5.91 1.41 15.78
CA ASP A 603 7.36 1.51 15.72
C ASP A 603 7.93 0.45 14.74
N LEU A 604 9.26 0.43 14.61
CA LEU A 604 10.00 -0.45 13.70
C LEU A 604 10.76 -1.57 14.40
N HIS A 605 10.57 -1.77 15.71
CA HIS A 605 11.36 -2.75 16.47
C HIS A 605 10.84 -4.17 16.29
N LEU A 606 11.76 -5.15 16.34
CA LEU A 606 11.36 -6.55 16.49
C LEU A 606 10.66 -6.73 17.84
N PRO A 607 9.73 -7.69 17.96
CA PRO A 607 9.16 -8.06 19.24
C PRO A 607 10.26 -8.35 20.28
N PRO A 608 10.18 -7.81 21.51
CA PRO A 608 11.27 -7.92 22.49
C PRO A 608 11.68 -9.37 22.81
N ALA A 609 10.72 -10.30 22.87
CA ALA A 609 11.02 -11.72 23.08
C ALA A 609 11.76 -12.36 21.90
N GLN A 610 11.43 -11.97 20.66
CA GLN A 610 12.12 -12.44 19.45
C GLN A 610 13.56 -11.92 19.41
N GLU A 611 13.78 -10.64 19.75
CA GLU A 611 15.14 -10.08 19.83
C GLU A 611 15.96 -10.73 20.96
N ALA A 612 15.35 -10.98 22.12
CA ALA A 612 16.03 -11.70 23.21
C ALA A 612 16.45 -13.11 22.81
N LEU A 613 15.58 -13.84 22.11
CA LEU A 613 15.87 -15.17 21.56
C LEU A 613 17.05 -15.11 20.57
N LEU A 614 17.05 -14.15 19.64
CA LEU A 614 18.14 -13.95 18.67
C LEU A 614 19.49 -13.77 19.37
N ARG A 615 19.52 -12.87 20.36
CA ARG A 615 20.74 -12.54 21.11
C ARG A 615 21.28 -13.76 21.86
N ALA A 616 20.39 -14.55 22.48
CA ALA A 616 20.78 -15.78 23.17
C ALA A 616 21.36 -16.83 22.21
N VAL A 617 20.70 -17.04 21.06
CA VAL A 617 21.16 -17.98 20.03
C VAL A 617 22.51 -17.56 19.45
N ALA A 618 22.65 -16.29 19.06
CA ALA A 618 23.89 -15.77 18.49
C ALA A 618 25.08 -15.83 19.46
N ALA A 619 24.83 -15.67 20.76
CA ALA A 619 25.86 -15.83 21.78
C ALA A 619 26.36 -17.29 21.89
N ALA A 620 25.48 -18.28 21.64
CA ALA A 620 25.82 -19.70 21.69
C ALA A 620 26.35 -20.23 20.34
N CYS A 621 25.93 -19.64 19.22
CA CYS A 621 26.32 -20.03 17.86
C CYS A 621 26.73 -18.79 17.04
N PRO A 622 28.02 -18.39 17.03
CA PRO A 622 28.48 -17.19 16.34
C PRO A 622 28.26 -17.17 14.82
N ASP A 623 28.04 -18.34 14.22
CA ASP A 623 27.63 -18.52 12.82
C ASP A 623 26.10 -18.56 12.72
N THR A 624 25.46 -17.50 13.20
CA THR A 624 24.00 -17.31 13.09
C THR A 624 23.67 -16.42 11.89
N ALA A 625 22.74 -16.88 11.05
CA ALA A 625 22.09 -16.07 10.04
C ALA A 625 20.68 -15.69 10.51
N LEU A 626 20.35 -14.39 10.48
CA LEU A 626 18.99 -13.91 10.70
C LEU A 626 18.23 -13.86 9.37
N VAL A 627 17.06 -14.46 9.32
CA VAL A 627 16.05 -14.25 8.27
C VAL A 627 14.91 -13.45 8.88
N VAL A 628 14.73 -12.22 8.40
CA VAL A 628 13.55 -11.40 8.71
C VAL A 628 12.47 -11.76 7.69
N MET A 629 11.44 -12.48 8.11
CA MET A 629 10.26 -12.76 7.30
C MET A 629 9.17 -11.76 7.69
N SER A 630 9.04 -10.70 6.89
CA SER A 630 8.12 -9.60 7.19
C SER A 630 7.69 -8.83 5.97
N SER A 631 6.50 -8.26 6.03
CA SER A 631 6.05 -7.29 5.02
C SER A 631 6.52 -5.85 5.26
N TYR A 632 7.16 -5.60 6.40
CA TYR A 632 7.57 -4.27 6.85
C TYR A 632 9.07 -4.17 7.10
N PRO A 633 9.67 -2.97 6.99
CA PRO A 633 11.03 -2.73 7.48
C PRO A 633 11.11 -2.91 9.00
N TYR A 634 12.20 -3.50 9.46
CA TYR A 634 12.54 -3.59 10.88
C TYR A 634 13.88 -2.91 11.16
N ALA A 635 13.94 -2.13 12.23
CA ALA A 635 15.18 -1.56 12.75
C ALA A 635 15.97 -2.67 13.46
N VAL A 636 16.83 -3.37 12.70
CA VAL A 636 17.62 -4.52 13.15
C VAL A 636 19.09 -4.16 13.42
N ASP A 637 19.34 -2.95 13.94
CA ASP A 637 20.67 -2.39 14.18
C ASP A 637 21.59 -3.33 14.97
N TRP A 638 21.07 -3.98 16.02
CA TRP A 638 21.85 -4.95 16.78
C TRP A 638 22.31 -6.14 15.93
N ALA A 639 21.43 -6.65 15.07
CA ALA A 639 21.75 -7.78 14.20
C ALA A 639 22.76 -7.37 13.11
N ASP A 640 22.60 -6.18 12.53
CA ASP A 640 23.56 -5.60 11.59
C ASP A 640 24.95 -5.45 12.23
N GLU A 641 25.07 -5.07 13.50
CA GLU A 641 26.37 -4.96 14.16
C GLU A 641 26.98 -6.33 14.52
N HIS A 642 26.16 -7.28 15.00
CA HIS A 642 26.67 -8.47 15.69
C HIS A 642 26.64 -9.77 14.87
N LEU A 643 25.76 -9.89 13.87
CA LEU A 643 25.61 -11.13 13.11
C LEU A 643 26.45 -11.13 11.83
N PRO A 644 26.94 -12.30 11.40
CA PRO A 644 27.59 -12.42 10.10
C PRO A 644 26.62 -12.25 8.93
N ALA A 645 25.37 -12.69 9.03
CA ALA A 645 24.44 -12.67 7.91
C ALA A 645 23.03 -12.23 8.33
N VAL A 646 22.43 -11.37 7.50
CA VAL A 646 21.05 -10.92 7.63
C VAL A 646 20.39 -10.99 6.26
N LEU A 647 19.24 -11.64 6.18
CA LEU A 647 18.40 -11.72 5.00
C LEU A 647 17.00 -11.18 5.31
N TRP A 648 16.32 -10.72 4.28
CA TRP A 648 14.92 -10.39 4.31
C TRP A 648 14.16 -11.14 3.22
N THR A 649 12.96 -11.59 3.57
CA THR A 649 11.92 -12.02 2.62
C THR A 649 10.60 -11.42 3.09
N SER A 650 9.72 -11.08 2.14
CA SER A 650 8.31 -10.87 2.46
C SER A 650 7.67 -12.18 2.93
N HIS A 651 6.38 -12.14 3.27
CA HIS A 651 5.56 -13.35 3.19
C HIS A 651 5.59 -13.82 1.72
N GLY A 652 6.31 -14.92 1.46
CA GLY A 652 6.71 -15.36 0.12
C GLY A 652 5.75 -16.35 -0.54
N GLY A 653 4.58 -16.56 0.05
CA GLY A 653 3.60 -17.55 -0.40
C GLY A 653 4.04 -19.00 -0.16
N GLN A 654 3.42 -19.92 -0.91
CA GLN A 654 3.44 -21.37 -0.67
C GLN A 654 4.82 -22.04 -0.80
N GLU A 655 5.78 -21.38 -1.48
CA GLU A 655 7.11 -21.90 -1.79
C GLU A 655 8.25 -21.27 -0.96
N THR A 656 7.93 -20.41 0.01
CA THR A 656 8.90 -19.64 0.83
C THR A 656 10.05 -20.49 1.35
N GLY A 657 9.78 -21.68 1.90
CA GLY A 657 10.80 -22.55 2.47
C GLY A 657 11.77 -23.13 1.44
N ARG A 658 11.31 -23.49 0.24
CA ARG A 658 12.19 -23.98 -0.83
C ARG A 658 13.05 -22.84 -1.39
N ALA A 659 12.46 -21.65 -1.55
CA ALA A 659 13.16 -20.45 -1.98
C ALA A 659 14.31 -20.07 -1.03
N LEU A 660 14.01 -19.97 0.28
CA LEU A 660 15.03 -19.69 1.29
C LEU A 660 16.09 -20.79 1.36
N ALA A 661 15.71 -22.06 1.26
CA ALA A 661 16.68 -23.15 1.24
C ALA A 661 17.64 -23.04 0.05
N ALA A 662 17.12 -22.73 -1.16
CA ALA A 662 17.94 -22.55 -2.35
C ALA A 662 18.94 -21.40 -2.19
N VAL A 663 18.53 -20.28 -1.61
CA VAL A 663 19.43 -19.14 -1.33
C VAL A 663 20.43 -19.50 -0.23
N LEU A 664 19.97 -19.95 0.95
CA LEU A 664 20.82 -20.26 2.10
C LEU A 664 21.91 -21.29 1.76
N LEU A 665 21.61 -22.29 0.93
CA LEU A 665 22.56 -23.31 0.50
C LEU A 665 23.36 -22.94 -0.76
N GLY A 666 23.06 -21.79 -1.37
CA GLY A 666 23.78 -21.26 -2.54
C GLY A 666 23.44 -21.92 -3.87
N ASP A 667 22.33 -22.65 -3.95
CA ASP A 667 21.77 -23.17 -5.22
C ASP A 667 21.21 -22.04 -6.08
N ALA A 668 20.71 -20.99 -5.42
CA ALA A 668 20.29 -19.74 -6.02
C ALA A 668 21.16 -18.58 -5.51
N ASP A 669 21.36 -17.59 -6.38
CA ASP A 669 21.97 -16.32 -6.02
C ASP A 669 20.89 -15.39 -5.42
N PRO A 670 21.10 -14.77 -4.25
CA PRO A 670 20.19 -13.74 -3.77
C PRO A 670 20.21 -12.57 -4.74
N SER A 671 19.06 -12.28 -5.34
CA SER A 671 18.94 -11.27 -6.39
C SER A 671 17.90 -10.20 -6.11
N GLY A 672 17.19 -10.31 -4.97
CA GLY A 672 16.29 -9.27 -4.53
C GLY A 672 17.05 -7.98 -4.14
N ARG A 673 16.36 -6.85 -4.24
CA ARG A 673 16.81 -5.52 -3.81
C ARG A 673 15.71 -4.85 -3.01
N LEU A 674 16.05 -4.14 -1.95
CA LEU A 674 15.06 -3.47 -1.10
C LEU A 674 14.21 -2.48 -1.91
N PRO A 675 12.87 -2.58 -1.88
CA PRO A 675 11.99 -1.63 -2.56
C PRO A 675 11.69 -0.39 -1.73
N GLN A 676 12.18 -0.33 -0.49
CA GLN A 676 11.98 0.78 0.45
C GLN A 676 13.19 0.88 1.39
N THR A 677 13.38 2.07 1.95
CA THR A 677 14.48 2.35 2.87
C THR A 677 14.23 1.69 4.22
N TRP A 678 15.23 1.03 4.78
CA TRP A 678 15.21 0.52 6.15
C TRP A 678 15.93 1.52 7.05
N TYR A 679 15.18 2.16 7.93
CA TYR A 679 15.65 3.20 8.84
C TYR A 679 16.30 2.61 10.09
N ARG A 680 17.13 3.41 10.76
CA ARG A 680 17.72 3.04 12.06
C ARG A 680 16.71 3.18 13.18
N ALA A 681 16.91 2.46 14.26
CA ALA A 681 16.07 2.54 15.46
C ALA A 681 15.96 3.96 16.05
N ASP A 682 17.01 4.77 15.93
CA ASP A 682 17.09 6.13 16.46
C ASP A 682 16.76 7.23 15.43
N ASP A 683 16.38 6.86 14.20
CA ASP A 683 15.89 7.81 13.21
C ASP A 683 14.53 8.38 13.68
N PRO A 684 14.39 9.71 13.82
CA PRO A 684 13.12 10.32 14.20
C PRO A 684 12.15 10.22 13.02
N LEU A 685 11.23 9.25 13.07
CA LEU A 685 10.18 9.11 12.06
C LEU A 685 9.26 10.36 12.10
N PRO A 686 8.84 10.90 10.95
CA PRO A 686 7.90 12.02 10.91
C PRO A 686 6.56 11.66 11.53
N ALA A 687 5.69 12.65 11.76
CA ALA A 687 4.30 12.36 12.13
C ALA A 687 3.64 11.51 11.02
N ARG A 688 2.79 10.55 11.40
CA ARG A 688 2.17 9.62 10.42
C ARG A 688 1.40 10.35 9.32
N LEU A 689 0.75 11.47 9.64
CA LEU A 689 -0.04 12.27 8.69
C LEU A 689 0.78 13.38 7.98
N ASP A 690 2.10 13.39 8.12
CA ASP A 690 2.96 14.31 7.38
C ASP A 690 3.30 13.73 6.00
N TYR A 691 2.46 14.04 5.01
CA TYR A 691 2.60 13.55 3.64
C TYR A 691 3.53 14.43 2.77
N ASP A 692 4.03 15.56 3.25
CA ASP A 692 5.03 16.36 2.52
C ASP A 692 6.42 15.71 2.65
N VAL A 693 6.66 14.67 1.85
CA VAL A 693 7.93 13.90 1.86
C VAL A 693 9.18 14.76 1.67
N ILE A 694 9.03 15.95 1.09
CA ILE A 694 10.12 16.87 0.84
C ILE A 694 10.50 17.60 2.13
N GLN A 695 9.53 18.24 2.79
CA GLN A 695 9.77 18.94 4.05
C GLN A 695 10.05 17.96 5.21
N ALA A 696 9.33 16.84 5.26
CA ALA A 696 9.54 15.78 6.24
C ALA A 696 10.92 15.13 6.10
N GLY A 697 11.58 15.30 4.94
CA GLY A 697 12.89 14.72 4.67
C GLY A 697 12.84 13.20 4.65
N TRP A 698 11.87 12.62 3.95
CA TRP A 698 11.57 11.19 4.02
C TRP A 698 11.78 10.47 2.69
N THR A 699 11.81 9.13 2.74
CA THR A 699 12.22 8.23 1.63
C THR A 699 13.68 8.43 1.23
N TYR A 700 14.24 7.56 0.38
CA TYR A 700 15.59 7.74 -0.15
C TYR A 700 15.78 9.08 -0.90
N GLN A 701 14.69 9.70 -1.38
CA GLN A 701 14.75 10.95 -2.11
C GLN A 701 15.13 12.13 -1.20
N TYR A 702 14.72 12.14 0.07
CA TYR A 702 14.91 13.30 0.95
C TYR A 702 15.49 12.96 2.34
N HIS A 703 15.63 11.68 2.70
CA HIS A 703 16.23 11.27 3.97
C HIS A 703 17.69 11.65 4.07
N ARG A 704 18.01 12.50 5.06
CA ARG A 704 19.34 13.11 5.22
C ARG A 704 20.27 12.28 6.09
N ALA A 705 19.72 11.47 6.99
CA ALA A 705 20.51 10.55 7.79
C ALA A 705 20.89 9.31 6.98
N ALA A 706 21.98 8.64 7.35
CA ALA A 706 22.32 7.37 6.74
C ALA A 706 21.27 6.33 7.16
N PRO A 707 20.60 5.64 6.22
CA PRO A 707 19.67 4.56 6.56
C PRO A 707 20.42 3.29 6.97
N LEU A 708 19.77 2.39 7.71
CA LEU A 708 20.34 1.09 8.07
C LEU A 708 20.66 0.29 6.80
N TYR A 709 19.67 0.17 5.91
CA TYR A 709 19.86 -0.31 4.55
C TYR A 709 19.12 0.62 3.57
N PRO A 710 19.80 1.17 2.56
CA PRO A 710 19.19 2.13 1.63
C PRO A 710 18.24 1.45 0.63
N PHE A 711 17.32 2.23 0.05
CA PHE A 711 16.55 1.83 -1.12
C PHE A 711 17.44 1.20 -2.21
N GLY A 712 16.98 0.08 -2.77
CA GLY A 712 17.69 -0.68 -3.79
C GLY A 712 18.83 -1.55 -3.25
N HIS A 713 19.08 -1.61 -1.94
CA HIS A 713 20.14 -2.43 -1.35
C HIS A 713 19.86 -3.94 -1.44
N GLY A 714 20.89 -4.73 -1.72
CA GLY A 714 20.85 -6.18 -1.69
C GLY A 714 22.14 -6.76 -2.26
N LEU A 715 22.69 -7.74 -1.57
CA LEU A 715 23.95 -8.38 -1.93
C LEU A 715 23.73 -9.59 -2.82
N SER A 716 24.79 -10.02 -3.49
CA SER A 716 24.88 -11.25 -4.28
C SER A 716 25.99 -12.13 -3.70
N TYR A 717 25.98 -13.43 -3.99
CA TYR A 717 27.11 -14.32 -3.69
C TYR A 717 28.29 -14.16 -4.67
N THR A 718 28.17 -13.27 -5.65
CA THR A 718 29.28 -12.82 -6.50
C THR A 718 29.45 -11.29 -6.42
N SER A 719 30.54 -10.80 -7.01
CA SER A 719 30.84 -9.38 -7.10
C SER A 719 30.69 -8.87 -8.52
N PHE A 720 30.30 -7.61 -8.66
CA PHE A 720 30.17 -6.93 -9.95
C PHE A 720 31.03 -5.67 -9.97
N ALA A 721 31.70 -5.43 -11.10
CA ALA A 721 32.43 -4.20 -11.35
C ALA A 721 31.72 -3.38 -12.43
N TYR A 722 31.60 -2.08 -12.19
CA TYR A 722 31.03 -1.10 -13.09
C TYR A 722 32.14 -0.27 -13.70
N SER A 723 32.10 -0.06 -15.02
CA SER A 723 33.07 0.81 -15.69
C SER A 723 32.49 1.45 -16.95
N GLY A 724 33.19 2.47 -17.48
CA GLY A 724 32.88 3.01 -18.80
C GLY A 724 31.51 3.69 -18.92
N LEU A 725 31.01 4.33 -17.85
CA LEU A 725 29.77 5.12 -17.93
C LEU A 725 29.91 6.22 -19.00
N THR A 726 29.04 6.17 -20.00
CA THR A 726 28.92 7.19 -21.05
C THR A 726 27.52 7.78 -21.01
N VAL A 727 27.42 9.09 -21.18
CA VAL A 727 26.16 9.84 -21.15
C VAL A 727 26.15 10.81 -22.33
N ALA A 728 25.07 10.79 -23.11
CA ALA A 728 24.91 11.68 -24.24
C ALA A 728 23.44 12.09 -24.45
N ALA A 729 23.21 13.39 -24.70
CA ALA A 729 21.91 13.86 -25.15
C ALA A 729 21.60 13.32 -26.56
N ARG A 730 20.37 12.86 -26.76
CA ARG A 730 19.83 12.32 -28.01
C ARG A 730 18.41 12.86 -28.23
N GLY A 731 18.32 14.03 -28.85
CA GLY A 731 17.03 14.71 -29.02
C GLY A 731 16.40 15.00 -27.66
N ASP A 732 15.23 14.41 -27.42
CA ASP A 732 14.48 14.54 -26.15
C ASP A 732 14.75 13.39 -25.16
N SER A 733 15.89 12.72 -25.31
CA SER A 733 16.32 11.63 -24.43
C SER A 733 17.79 11.74 -24.07
N ILE A 734 18.18 10.98 -23.06
CA ILE A 734 19.54 10.85 -22.54
C ILE A 734 19.93 9.38 -22.73
N ALA A 735 20.87 9.13 -23.64
CA ALA A 735 21.44 7.82 -23.84
C ALA A 735 22.56 7.61 -22.82
N CYS A 736 22.43 6.57 -21.99
CA CYS A 736 23.42 6.19 -21.01
C CYS A 736 23.88 4.76 -21.27
N SER A 737 25.16 4.47 -21.08
CA SER A 737 25.70 3.11 -21.22
C SER A 737 26.79 2.84 -20.20
N VAL A 738 26.79 1.64 -19.62
CA VAL A 738 27.76 1.20 -18.63
C VAL A 738 28.19 -0.24 -18.93
N GLU A 739 29.47 -0.55 -18.72
CA GLU A 739 29.97 -1.92 -18.75
C GLU A 739 29.86 -2.54 -17.36
N LEU A 740 29.14 -3.66 -17.27
CA LEU A 740 28.98 -4.47 -16.08
C LEU A 740 29.76 -5.77 -16.24
N ARG A 741 30.63 -6.10 -15.29
CA ARG A 741 31.38 -7.36 -15.29
C ARG A 741 31.15 -8.12 -14.00
N ASN A 742 30.80 -9.40 -14.10
CA ASN A 742 30.84 -10.31 -12.95
C ASN A 742 32.30 -10.67 -12.67
N THR A 743 32.82 -10.22 -11.53
CA THR A 743 34.23 -10.38 -11.14
C THR A 743 34.48 -11.54 -10.19
N GLY A 744 33.43 -12.20 -9.71
CA GLY A 744 33.56 -13.38 -8.86
C GLY A 744 33.60 -14.69 -9.63
N GLU A 745 33.47 -15.79 -8.88
CA GLU A 745 33.72 -17.16 -9.37
C GLU A 745 32.43 -17.93 -9.73
N ARG A 746 31.26 -17.32 -9.53
CA ARG A 746 29.96 -17.93 -9.83
C ARG A 746 29.08 -17.00 -10.65
N ALA A 747 28.08 -17.59 -11.30
CA ALA A 747 27.02 -16.79 -11.92
C ALA A 747 26.23 -16.05 -10.86
N GLY A 748 25.77 -14.85 -11.18
CA GLY A 748 24.93 -14.05 -10.30
C GLY A 748 24.09 -13.06 -11.08
N THR A 749 23.18 -12.39 -10.37
CA THR A 749 22.28 -11.40 -10.92
C THR A 749 22.51 -10.04 -10.25
N GLU A 750 22.62 -8.99 -11.05
CA GLU A 750 22.78 -7.62 -10.59
C GLU A 750 21.65 -6.73 -11.13
N THR A 751 21.16 -5.83 -10.29
CA THR A 751 20.17 -4.82 -10.68
C THR A 751 20.89 -3.49 -10.80
N VAL A 752 21.20 -3.11 -12.05
CA VAL A 752 21.83 -1.83 -12.38
C VAL A 752 20.80 -0.72 -12.22
N GLN A 753 21.02 0.21 -11.29
CA GLN A 753 20.13 1.32 -10.99
C GLN A 753 20.74 2.62 -11.51
N LEU A 754 19.95 3.40 -12.26
CA LEU A 754 20.36 4.67 -12.85
C LEU A 754 19.53 5.80 -12.22
N TYR A 755 20.24 6.77 -11.64
CA TYR A 755 19.65 7.92 -10.95
C TYR A 755 20.02 9.23 -11.63
N THR A 756 19.23 10.25 -11.37
CA THR A 756 19.50 11.64 -11.71
C THR A 756 19.61 12.48 -10.43
N ARG A 757 20.45 13.51 -10.47
CA ARG A 757 20.57 14.52 -9.41
C ARG A 757 20.77 15.89 -10.03
N ALA A 758 19.96 16.87 -9.62
CA ALA A 758 20.21 18.28 -9.93
C ALA A 758 21.23 18.85 -8.94
N LEU A 759 22.24 19.58 -9.42
CA LEU A 759 23.29 20.14 -8.56
C LEU A 759 23.01 21.57 -8.10
N ASP A 760 22.38 22.36 -8.96
CA ASP A 760 22.14 23.80 -8.75
C ASP A 760 20.63 24.11 -8.83
N ALA A 761 19.80 23.29 -8.16
CA ALA A 761 18.35 23.48 -8.17
C ALA A 761 17.93 24.69 -7.32
N ARG A 762 16.97 25.48 -7.83
CA ARG A 762 16.34 26.59 -7.09
C ARG A 762 15.27 26.12 -6.07
N TYR A 763 14.94 24.85 -6.12
CA TYR A 763 14.01 24.15 -5.24
C TYR A 763 14.76 23.10 -4.40
N GLU A 764 14.10 22.53 -3.41
CA GLU A 764 14.63 21.38 -2.66
C GLU A 764 14.57 20.11 -3.53
N ALA A 765 15.65 19.85 -4.25
CA ALA A 765 15.77 18.69 -5.13
C ALA A 765 15.99 17.40 -4.35
N PRO A 766 15.50 16.25 -4.86
CA PRO A 766 15.80 14.96 -4.26
C PRO A 766 17.32 14.69 -4.31
N LEU A 767 17.82 14.01 -3.27
CA LEU A 767 19.20 13.56 -3.16
C LEU A 767 19.58 12.66 -4.33
N LEU A 768 18.68 11.76 -4.71
CA LEU A 768 18.70 10.94 -5.92
C LEU A 768 17.27 10.73 -6.39
N LYS A 769 17.06 10.67 -7.70
CA LYS A 769 15.79 10.27 -8.31
C LYS A 769 16.03 9.10 -9.26
N LEU A 770 15.39 7.96 -9.03
CA LEU A 770 15.49 6.81 -9.93
C LEU A 770 14.93 7.18 -11.31
N ALA A 771 15.72 6.92 -12.34
CA ALA A 771 15.37 7.28 -13.72
C ALA A 771 15.30 6.05 -14.63
N ALA A 772 16.02 4.97 -14.33
CA ALA A 772 15.88 3.68 -14.97
C ALA A 772 16.53 2.57 -14.12
N TYR A 773 16.20 1.31 -14.42
CA TYR A 773 16.89 0.15 -13.87
C TYR A 773 16.89 -1.01 -14.86
N ARG A 774 17.82 -1.96 -14.69
CA ARG A 774 17.84 -3.22 -15.42
C ARG A 774 18.45 -4.34 -14.58
N LYS A 775 17.72 -5.46 -14.48
CA LYS A 775 18.20 -6.72 -13.91
C LYS A 775 19.00 -7.50 -14.96
N VAL A 776 20.21 -7.96 -14.61
CA VAL A 776 21.14 -8.62 -15.53
C VAL A 776 21.79 -9.81 -14.86
N ARG A 777 21.60 -11.00 -15.44
CA ARG A 777 22.32 -12.21 -15.04
C ARG A 777 23.59 -12.39 -15.89
N LEU A 778 24.71 -12.64 -15.21
CA LEU A 778 26.02 -12.85 -15.84
C LEU A 778 26.69 -14.11 -15.28
N ALA A 779 27.32 -14.89 -16.16
CA ALA A 779 28.24 -15.96 -15.76
C ALA A 779 29.51 -15.38 -15.10
N ALA A 780 30.26 -16.21 -14.40
CA ALA A 780 31.54 -15.81 -13.80
C ALA A 780 32.50 -15.26 -14.86
N GLY A 781 33.05 -14.08 -14.63
CA GLY A 781 33.97 -13.41 -15.55
C GLY A 781 33.33 -12.74 -16.77
N GLU A 782 32.02 -12.94 -17.02
CA GLU A 782 31.30 -12.33 -18.15
C GLU A 782 31.19 -10.80 -17.98
N SER A 783 31.42 -10.07 -19.07
CA SER A 783 31.11 -8.64 -19.19
C SER A 783 29.91 -8.44 -20.12
N ARG A 784 29.03 -7.51 -19.77
CA ARG A 784 27.93 -7.06 -20.62
C ARG A 784 27.79 -5.55 -20.57
N ARG A 785 27.60 -4.94 -21.73
CA ARG A 785 27.20 -3.55 -21.84
C ARG A 785 25.70 -3.41 -21.55
N VAL A 786 25.35 -2.48 -20.67
CA VAL A 786 23.97 -2.16 -20.29
C VAL A 786 23.65 -0.77 -20.81
N ASP A 787 22.67 -0.67 -21.70
CA ASP A 787 22.25 0.58 -22.33
C ASP A 787 20.88 1.03 -21.81
N PHE A 788 20.76 2.31 -21.47
CA PHE A 788 19.54 2.98 -21.07
C PHE A 788 19.20 4.12 -22.03
N THR A 789 17.91 4.29 -22.31
CA THR A 789 17.36 5.47 -22.96
C THR A 789 16.39 6.11 -22.00
N VAL A 790 16.80 7.21 -21.38
CA VAL A 790 16.02 7.93 -20.38
C VAL A 790 15.38 9.14 -21.04
N PRO A 791 14.05 9.34 -20.97
CA PRO A 791 13.45 10.55 -21.53
C PRO A 791 13.94 11.79 -20.77
N ARG A 792 14.03 12.95 -21.44
CA ARG A 792 14.40 14.21 -20.76
C ARG A 792 13.43 14.55 -19.63
N SER A 793 12.18 14.11 -19.73
CA SER A 793 11.17 14.24 -18.68
C SER A 793 11.54 13.57 -17.36
N ALA A 794 12.50 12.64 -17.33
CA ALA A 794 13.03 12.10 -16.08
C ALA A 794 13.75 13.16 -15.21
N LEU A 795 14.14 14.29 -15.80
CA LEU A 795 14.72 15.44 -15.12
C LEU A 795 13.66 16.48 -14.69
N GLU A 796 12.39 16.26 -15.02
CA GLU A 796 11.32 17.21 -14.69
C GLU A 796 11.08 17.27 -13.18
N HIS A 797 10.72 18.48 -12.75
CA HIS A 797 10.12 18.79 -11.46
C HIS A 797 8.86 19.62 -11.72
N TRP A 798 7.93 19.63 -10.78
CA TRP A 798 6.74 20.45 -10.80
C TRP A 798 7.09 21.86 -10.33
N ASP A 799 6.99 22.84 -11.22
CA ASP A 799 7.16 24.25 -10.92
C ASP A 799 5.81 24.85 -10.52
N VAL A 800 5.67 25.18 -9.24
CA VAL A 800 4.45 25.78 -8.68
C VAL A 800 4.18 27.19 -9.21
N ASN A 801 5.18 27.90 -9.74
CA ASN A 801 4.97 29.20 -10.39
C ASN A 801 4.32 29.05 -11.77
N GLU A 802 4.74 28.04 -12.55
CA GLU A 802 4.20 27.79 -13.89
C GLU A 802 2.95 26.88 -13.86
N GLY A 803 2.70 26.18 -12.74
CA GLY A 803 1.60 25.22 -12.60
C GLY A 803 1.79 23.99 -13.48
N GLY A 804 3.03 23.52 -13.66
CA GLY A 804 3.35 22.45 -14.59
C GLY A 804 4.74 21.85 -14.41
N PHE A 805 4.99 20.71 -15.06
CA PHE A 805 6.32 20.10 -15.11
C PHE A 805 7.27 20.93 -15.98
N THR A 806 8.48 21.16 -15.49
CA THR A 806 9.56 21.82 -16.22
C THR A 806 10.92 21.17 -15.94
N VAL A 807 11.90 21.45 -16.80
CA VAL A 807 13.30 21.06 -16.62
C VAL A 807 14.13 22.32 -16.55
N ASP A 808 14.68 22.60 -15.37
CA ASP A 808 15.58 23.74 -15.19
C ASP A 808 16.89 23.53 -15.98
N PRO A 809 17.44 24.55 -16.65
CA PRO A 809 18.77 24.46 -17.21
C PRO A 809 19.82 24.47 -16.10
N GLY A 810 20.95 23.81 -16.33
CA GLY A 810 22.02 23.75 -15.33
C GLY A 810 22.76 22.43 -15.31
N ALA A 811 23.54 22.24 -14.25
CA ALA A 811 24.32 21.05 -14.03
C ALA A 811 23.50 19.96 -13.33
N TYR A 812 23.56 18.77 -13.91
CA TYR A 812 22.99 17.53 -13.39
C TYR A 812 24.10 16.47 -13.32
N GLU A 813 23.85 15.45 -12.53
CA GLU A 813 24.61 14.20 -12.57
C GLU A 813 23.70 13.06 -12.97
N ILE A 814 24.23 12.20 -13.84
CA ILE A 814 23.69 10.86 -14.07
C ILE A 814 24.55 9.89 -13.29
N LEU A 815 23.94 9.13 -12.41
CA LEU A 815 24.62 8.23 -11.50
C LEU A 815 24.17 6.80 -11.79
N VAL A 816 25.12 5.86 -11.73
CA VAL A 816 24.84 4.43 -11.80
C VAL A 816 25.34 3.80 -10.51
N GLY A 817 24.47 3.01 -9.89
CA GLY A 817 24.75 2.38 -8.61
C GLY A 817 24.12 1.01 -8.47
N ARG A 818 24.42 0.40 -7.33
CA ARG A 818 23.84 -0.87 -6.85
C ARG A 818 22.66 -0.65 -5.92
N SER A 819 22.56 0.55 -5.36
CA SER A 819 21.49 1.05 -4.50
C SER A 819 21.63 2.57 -4.36
N ALA A 820 20.67 3.22 -3.71
CA ALA A 820 20.73 4.66 -3.43
C ALA A 820 21.90 5.04 -2.49
N GLY A 821 22.41 4.09 -1.69
CA GLY A 821 23.58 4.30 -0.83
C GLY A 821 24.91 3.79 -1.41
N ALA A 822 24.90 3.18 -2.61
CA ALA A 822 26.08 2.60 -3.25
C ALA A 822 26.16 3.02 -4.73
N VAL A 823 26.49 4.30 -4.95
CA VAL A 823 26.78 4.85 -6.29
C VAL A 823 28.19 4.44 -6.71
N GLU A 824 28.30 3.78 -7.87
CA GLU A 824 29.56 3.24 -8.39
C GLU A 824 30.21 4.20 -9.39
N LEU A 825 29.41 4.84 -10.24
CA LEU A 825 29.86 5.77 -11.28
C LEU A 825 28.94 6.99 -11.33
N SER A 826 29.50 8.16 -11.62
CA SER A 826 28.74 9.34 -11.99
C SER A 826 29.33 10.01 -13.24
N ALA A 827 28.48 10.68 -14.00
CA ALA A 827 28.87 11.49 -15.14
C ALA A 827 28.09 12.80 -15.14
N PRO A 828 28.75 13.94 -15.42
CA PRO A 828 28.07 15.22 -15.49
C PRO A 828 27.19 15.29 -16.74
N PHE A 829 26.05 15.95 -16.60
CA PHE A 829 25.14 16.25 -17.69
C PHE A 829 24.70 17.71 -17.59
N VAL A 830 24.68 18.44 -18.70
CA VAL A 830 24.29 19.86 -18.69
C VAL A 830 23.03 20.02 -19.52
N VAL A 831 21.97 20.46 -18.86
CA VAL A 831 20.74 20.89 -19.51
C VAL A 831 20.93 22.31 -20.00
N LYS A 832 20.81 22.51 -21.32
CA LYS A 832 20.82 23.84 -21.94
C LYS A 832 19.41 24.42 -21.98
N GLY A 833 19.33 25.73 -21.80
CA GLY A 833 18.10 26.52 -21.82
C GLY A 833 18.33 27.85 -21.12
N ASP A 834 17.36 28.74 -21.20
CA ASP A 834 17.36 29.99 -20.44
C ASP A 834 16.88 29.72 -19.02
N ALA A 835 17.57 30.30 -18.04
CA ALA A 835 17.14 30.19 -16.65
C ALA A 835 15.73 30.79 -16.51
N PRO A 836 14.85 30.14 -15.75
CA PRO A 836 13.51 30.65 -15.51
C PRO A 836 13.58 32.02 -14.84
N GLY A 837 12.68 32.92 -15.25
CA GLY A 837 12.57 34.25 -14.66
C GLY A 837 12.03 34.20 -13.23
N PRO A 838 12.10 35.34 -12.50
CA PRO A 838 11.44 35.45 -11.19
C PRO A 838 9.93 35.27 -11.30
N ARG A 839 9.30 34.77 -10.22
CA ARG A 839 7.85 34.59 -10.10
C ARG A 839 7.14 35.93 -10.26
N ARG A 840 6.14 35.99 -11.12
CA ARG A 840 5.35 37.20 -11.36
C ARG A 840 4.04 37.14 -10.59
N VAL A 841 3.88 38.02 -9.61
CA VAL A 841 2.67 38.09 -8.77
C VAL A 841 1.84 39.35 -9.02
N ALA A 842 2.35 40.27 -9.85
CA ALA A 842 1.68 41.53 -10.15
C ALA A 842 0.63 41.35 -11.25
N GLY A 843 -0.62 41.75 -10.97
CA GLY A 843 -1.71 41.78 -11.95
C GLY A 843 -2.34 40.41 -12.28
N ALA A 844 -1.98 39.35 -11.56
CA ALA A 844 -2.59 38.02 -11.68
C ALA A 844 -2.89 37.44 -10.30
N ALA A 845 -3.98 36.67 -10.20
CA ALA A 845 -4.30 35.94 -8.99
C ALA A 845 -3.37 34.73 -8.84
N VAL A 846 -2.75 34.61 -7.67
CA VAL A 846 -1.85 33.53 -7.28
C VAL A 846 -2.59 32.69 -6.24
N ARG A 847 -2.70 31.38 -6.47
CA ARG A 847 -3.31 30.49 -5.48
C ARG A 847 -2.39 30.37 -4.27
N ALA A 848 -2.96 30.35 -3.09
CA ALA A 848 -2.19 30.26 -1.85
C ALA A 848 -1.41 28.95 -1.76
N VAL A 849 -1.93 27.87 -2.35
CA VAL A 849 -1.33 26.53 -2.37
C VAL A 849 -0.15 26.38 -3.33
N ASP A 850 0.07 27.33 -4.24
CA ASP A 850 1.20 27.34 -5.17
C ASP A 850 2.49 27.90 -4.51
N PHE A 851 2.66 27.62 -3.21
CA PHE A 851 3.83 28.01 -2.42
C PHE A 851 5.02 27.09 -2.70
N ASP A 852 6.22 27.60 -2.46
CA ASP A 852 7.47 26.85 -2.53
C ASP A 852 7.79 26.11 -1.23
N ASP A 853 7.39 26.68 -0.09
CA ASP A 853 7.62 26.14 1.26
C ASP A 853 6.57 26.68 2.24
N HIS A 854 6.45 26.05 3.40
CA HIS A 854 5.45 26.42 4.40
C HIS A 854 5.87 26.09 5.83
N THR A 855 5.17 26.66 6.81
CA THR A 855 5.29 26.29 8.22
C THR A 855 3.95 26.49 8.91
N GLY A 856 3.57 25.56 9.78
CA GLY A 856 2.39 25.70 10.65
C GLY A 856 1.08 25.93 9.91
N VAL A 857 0.96 25.42 8.68
CA VAL A 857 -0.27 25.46 7.89
C VAL A 857 -0.74 24.06 7.54
N THR A 858 -2.01 23.94 7.19
CA THR A 858 -2.61 22.73 6.63
C THR A 858 -3.33 23.07 5.32
N LEU A 859 -3.41 22.09 4.42
CA LEU A 859 -4.08 22.21 3.14
C LEU A 859 -5.52 21.77 3.26
N VAL A 860 -6.42 22.57 2.70
CA VAL A 860 -7.86 22.42 2.84
C VAL A 860 -8.56 22.80 1.53
N ASP A 861 -9.83 22.47 1.37
CA ASP A 861 -10.59 22.71 0.14
C ASP A 861 -11.14 24.14 0.01
N VAL A 862 -11.13 24.73 -1.19
CA VAL A 862 -11.81 26.02 -1.43
C VAL A 862 -13.32 25.83 -1.45
N THR A 863 -13.79 24.85 -2.22
CA THR A 863 -15.19 24.44 -2.31
C THR A 863 -15.28 22.92 -2.22
N ARG A 864 -16.50 22.39 -2.04
CA ARG A 864 -16.70 20.94 -2.09
C ARG A 864 -16.29 20.32 -3.44
N GLN A 865 -16.39 21.08 -4.53
CA GLN A 865 -16.19 20.60 -5.89
C GLN A 865 -14.75 20.76 -6.39
N ASP A 866 -14.09 21.88 -6.07
CA ASP A 866 -12.80 22.22 -6.66
C ASP A 866 -12.00 23.23 -5.82
N GLY A 867 -10.69 23.25 -6.08
CA GLY A 867 -9.71 24.19 -5.55
C GLY A 867 -9.19 23.82 -4.16
N ASP A 868 -7.93 24.17 -3.90
CA ASP A 868 -7.28 23.99 -2.61
C ASP A 868 -6.85 25.36 -2.05
N ALA A 869 -6.83 25.45 -0.74
CA ALA A 869 -6.54 26.61 0.08
C ALA A 869 -5.60 26.24 1.23
N VAL A 870 -5.08 27.26 1.91
CA VAL A 870 -4.20 27.12 3.05
C VAL A 870 -4.93 27.60 4.30
N ALA A 871 -4.81 26.87 5.40
CA ALA A 871 -5.32 27.29 6.71
C ALA A 871 -4.20 27.27 7.76
N ALA A 872 -4.25 28.19 8.72
CA ALA A 872 -3.36 28.15 9.87
C ALA A 872 -3.67 26.92 10.76
N VAL A 873 -2.63 26.19 11.18
CA VAL A 873 -2.79 25.12 12.18
C VAL A 873 -3.05 25.76 13.54
N PRO A 874 -4.14 25.41 14.24
CA PRO A 874 -4.43 25.95 15.57
C PRO A 874 -3.27 25.73 16.55
N GLY A 875 -2.87 26.80 17.25
CA GLY A 875 -1.79 26.75 18.24
C GLY A 875 -0.37 26.72 17.67
N ALA A 876 -0.19 26.72 16.34
CA ALA A 876 1.15 26.83 15.75
C ALA A 876 1.82 28.17 16.12
N PRO A 877 3.12 28.18 16.45
CA PRO A 877 3.82 29.42 16.82
C PRO A 877 3.95 30.40 15.63
N LEU A 878 3.96 29.88 14.41
CA LEU A 878 4.02 30.61 13.17
C LEU A 878 3.32 29.81 12.06
N SER A 879 2.38 30.44 11.38
CA SER A 879 1.69 29.90 10.20
C SER A 879 2.02 30.78 9.00
N ALA A 880 2.77 30.27 8.04
CA ALA A 880 3.18 31.03 6.86
C ALA A 880 3.43 30.14 5.65
N VAL A 881 3.22 30.71 4.46
CA VAL A 881 3.62 30.12 3.17
C VAL A 881 4.61 31.04 2.46
N LEU A 882 5.58 30.44 1.77
CA LEU A 882 6.69 31.11 1.09
C LEU A 882 6.51 31.06 -0.43
N PHE A 883 6.74 32.20 -1.07
CA PHE A 883 6.81 32.39 -2.52
C PHE A 883 8.21 32.92 -2.87
N ARG A 884 9.08 32.05 -3.38
CA ARG A 884 10.49 32.36 -3.67
C ARG A 884 10.64 33.22 -4.91
N ALA A 885 11.71 34.02 -4.91
CA ALA A 885 12.19 34.78 -6.06
C ALA A 885 11.08 35.53 -6.81
N THR A 886 10.27 36.29 -6.07
CA THR A 886 9.12 37.01 -6.58
C THR A 886 9.51 38.42 -7.04
N GLU A 887 9.13 38.79 -8.27
CA GLU A 887 9.33 40.12 -8.82
C GLU A 887 8.27 41.11 -8.29
N LEU A 888 8.74 42.13 -7.58
CA LEU A 888 7.94 43.27 -7.13
C LEU A 888 8.14 44.46 -8.07
N PRO A 889 7.06 44.97 -8.71
CA PRO A 889 7.15 46.13 -9.59
C PRO A 889 7.43 47.42 -8.81
N ALA A 890 7.95 48.42 -9.52
CA ALA A 890 8.11 49.76 -8.95
C ALA A 890 6.77 50.48 -8.83
N GLY A 891 6.60 51.24 -7.75
CA GLY A 891 5.41 52.06 -7.49
C GLY A 891 4.51 51.50 -6.37
N PRO A 892 3.42 52.22 -6.03
CA PRO A 892 2.50 51.80 -4.98
C PRO A 892 1.72 50.55 -5.41
N LEU A 893 1.60 49.58 -4.50
CA LEU A 893 0.87 48.33 -4.71
C LEU A 893 -0.26 48.16 -3.70
N SER A 894 -1.26 47.38 -4.06
CA SER A 894 -2.33 46.91 -3.18
C SER A 894 -2.32 45.38 -3.13
N LEU A 895 -2.47 44.82 -1.93
CA LEU A 895 -2.70 43.41 -1.72
C LEU A 895 -4.21 43.17 -1.64
N SER A 896 -4.71 42.27 -2.47
CA SER A 896 -6.05 41.68 -2.33
C SER A 896 -5.92 40.20 -2.03
N ALA A 897 -6.68 39.69 -1.07
CA ALA A 897 -6.64 38.28 -0.68
C ALA A 897 -8.06 37.73 -0.51
N GLU A 898 -8.29 36.52 -1.01
CA GLU A 898 -9.53 35.79 -0.84
C GLU A 898 -9.43 34.88 0.39
N VAL A 899 -10.25 35.19 1.40
CA VAL A 899 -10.16 34.62 2.74
C VAL A 899 -11.51 34.15 3.24
N SER A 900 -11.52 33.16 4.14
CA SER A 900 -12.72 32.73 4.85
C SER A 900 -12.40 32.40 6.30
N ARG A 901 -13.42 32.54 7.16
CA ARG A 901 -13.29 32.37 8.60
C ARG A 901 -14.64 32.11 9.27
N THR A 902 -14.70 31.07 10.09
CA THR A 902 -15.93 30.61 10.76
C THR A 902 -16.32 31.44 11.98
N GLU A 903 -15.38 31.72 12.88
CA GLU A 903 -15.67 32.32 14.20
C GLU A 903 -15.28 33.80 14.34
N ALA A 904 -15.83 34.46 15.36
CA ALA A 904 -15.49 35.83 15.76
C ALA A 904 -14.16 35.88 16.56
N GLY A 905 -13.42 36.99 16.50
CA GLY A 905 -12.10 37.17 17.14
C GLY A 905 -11.13 37.96 16.24
N GLU A 906 -9.87 38.10 16.63
CA GLU A 906 -8.86 38.80 15.82
C GLU A 906 -8.12 37.81 14.89
N ALA A 907 -8.16 38.07 13.58
CA ALA A 907 -7.37 37.36 12.59
C ALA A 907 -6.77 38.37 11.60
N VAL A 908 -5.50 38.16 11.22
CA VAL A 908 -4.75 39.08 10.36
C VAL A 908 -3.96 38.27 9.33
N LEU A 909 -4.02 38.71 8.08
CA LEU A 909 -3.11 38.27 7.03
C LEU A 909 -2.00 39.30 6.85
N GLU A 910 -0.75 38.91 7.08
CA GLU A 910 0.41 39.75 6.85
C GLU A 910 1.13 39.32 5.56
N LEU A 911 1.57 40.28 4.74
CA LEU A 911 2.54 40.07 3.68
C LEU A 911 3.90 40.57 4.17
N ARG A 912 4.90 39.69 4.18
CA ARG A 912 6.28 40.02 4.59
C ARG A 912 7.26 39.69 3.49
N ALA A 913 8.37 40.44 3.44
CA ALA A 913 9.50 40.13 2.57
C ALA A 913 10.61 39.41 3.33
N ASP A 914 11.28 38.49 2.65
CA ASP A 914 12.55 37.83 3.01
C ASP A 914 12.54 36.93 4.26
N ASP A 915 11.68 37.19 5.25
CA ASP A 915 11.52 36.36 6.45
C ASP A 915 10.09 36.48 7.03
N PRO A 916 9.45 35.36 7.44
CA PRO A 916 8.05 35.35 7.89
C PRO A 916 7.84 35.91 9.30
N ALA A 917 8.87 36.06 10.12
CA ALA A 917 8.76 36.52 11.51
C ALA A 917 9.38 37.91 11.72
N ALA A 918 10.60 38.11 11.21
CA ALA A 918 11.42 39.29 11.39
C ALA A 918 11.55 40.14 10.11
N GLY A 919 11.11 39.63 8.96
CA GLY A 919 11.19 40.33 7.68
C GLY A 919 10.32 41.59 7.62
N PRO A 920 10.63 42.56 6.72
CA PRO A 920 9.83 43.76 6.55
C PRO A 920 8.34 43.45 6.34
N LEU A 921 7.49 44.05 7.16
CA LEU A 921 6.04 43.98 7.00
C LEU A 921 5.60 44.89 5.86
N LEU A 922 5.13 44.31 4.76
CA LEU A 922 4.72 45.04 3.57
C LEU A 922 3.24 45.42 3.63
N ALA A 923 2.37 44.50 4.06
CA ALA A 923 0.95 44.75 4.24
C ALA A 923 0.39 43.95 5.43
N SER A 924 -0.70 44.44 6.02
CA SER A 924 -1.42 43.79 7.12
C SER A 924 -2.91 44.01 6.94
N LEU A 925 -3.66 42.93 6.72
CA LEU A 925 -5.10 42.95 6.43
C LEU A 925 -5.87 42.25 7.55
N SER A 926 -6.82 42.95 8.18
CA SER A 926 -7.75 42.32 9.13
C SER A 926 -8.72 41.41 8.39
N VAL A 927 -8.90 40.18 8.90
CA VAL A 927 -9.76 39.16 8.29
C VAL A 927 -11.09 39.08 9.05
N PRO A 928 -12.23 39.47 8.44
CA PRO A 928 -13.53 39.40 9.09
C PRO A 928 -14.01 37.96 9.24
N ALA A 929 -14.91 37.71 10.19
CA ALA A 929 -15.67 36.47 10.23
C ALA A 929 -16.64 36.44 9.03
N THR A 930 -16.64 35.36 8.27
CA THR A 930 -17.47 35.20 7.06
C THR A 930 -18.69 34.31 7.28
N GLY A 931 -18.77 33.63 8.43
CA GLY A 931 -19.91 32.82 8.84
C GLY A 931 -19.87 31.37 8.37
N GLY A 932 -18.80 30.94 7.69
CA GLY A 932 -18.62 29.54 7.27
C GLY A 932 -17.32 29.32 6.52
N ARG A 933 -16.82 28.08 6.52
CA ARG A 933 -15.55 27.71 5.86
C ARG A 933 -15.59 27.90 4.33
N TYR A 934 -16.77 27.81 3.71
CA TYR A 934 -16.98 28.04 2.28
C TYR A 934 -17.52 29.45 1.94
N ALA A 935 -17.69 30.31 2.95
CA ALA A 935 -18.09 31.69 2.75
C ALA A 935 -16.84 32.55 2.54
N TRP A 936 -16.43 32.74 1.29
CA TRP A 936 -15.24 33.51 0.94
C TRP A 936 -15.55 35.00 0.80
N THR A 937 -14.60 35.85 1.19
CA THR A 937 -14.65 37.29 0.97
C THR A 937 -13.28 37.82 0.57
N THR A 938 -13.24 38.98 -0.08
CA THR A 938 -11.99 39.64 -0.45
C THR A 938 -11.65 40.73 0.55
N VAL A 939 -10.44 40.68 1.10
CA VAL A 939 -9.86 41.78 1.89
C VAL A 939 -8.78 42.47 1.08
N THR A 940 -8.73 43.79 1.15
CA THR A 940 -7.78 44.59 0.35
C THR A 940 -7.16 45.69 1.21
N GLY A 941 -5.87 45.95 0.98
CA GLY A 941 -5.17 47.05 1.64
C GLY A 941 -3.85 47.42 0.95
N PRO A 942 -3.30 48.59 1.30
CA PRO A 942 -2.08 49.10 0.67
C PRO A 942 -0.86 48.28 1.08
N VAL A 943 0.07 48.11 0.14
CA VAL A 943 1.40 47.58 0.38
C VAL A 943 2.36 48.76 0.55
N THR A 944 3.04 48.82 1.69
CA THR A 944 4.05 49.83 2.01
C THR A 944 5.32 49.65 1.14
N GLU A 945 6.21 50.66 1.07
CA GLU A 945 7.38 50.67 0.16
C GLU A 945 8.23 49.38 0.30
N ALA A 946 7.99 48.42 -0.59
CA ALA A 946 8.70 47.15 -0.62
C ALA A 946 10.09 47.24 -1.29
N GLY A 947 10.31 48.32 -2.06
CA GLY A 947 11.42 48.46 -3.00
C GLY A 947 11.24 47.57 -4.23
N ALA A 948 11.44 48.11 -5.43
CA ALA A 948 11.38 47.33 -6.66
C ALA A 948 12.50 46.28 -6.69
N GLY A 949 12.22 45.07 -7.18
CA GLY A 949 13.22 44.01 -7.32
C GLY A 949 12.67 42.61 -7.04
N VAL A 950 13.57 41.63 -6.99
CA VAL A 950 13.24 40.23 -6.69
C VAL A 950 13.42 39.97 -5.20
N ARG A 951 12.38 39.46 -4.52
CA ARG A 951 12.34 39.17 -3.08
C ARG A 951 11.61 37.87 -2.81
N ASP A 952 11.88 37.25 -1.68
CA ASP A 952 11.04 36.16 -1.18
C ASP A 952 9.83 36.78 -0.46
N LEU A 953 8.63 36.28 -0.74
CA LEU A 953 7.41 36.78 -0.12
C LEU A 953 6.79 35.72 0.78
N HIS A 954 6.38 36.15 1.97
CA HIS A 954 5.67 35.33 2.93
C HIS A 954 4.27 35.87 3.16
N LEU A 955 3.26 35.00 3.06
CA LEU A 955 1.92 35.26 3.58
C LEU A 955 1.81 34.58 4.94
N VAL A 956 1.68 35.39 5.98
CA VAL A 956 1.61 34.94 7.38
C VAL A 956 0.18 35.04 7.87
N LEU A 957 -0.36 33.91 8.31
CA LEU A 957 -1.73 33.77 8.78
C LEU A 957 -1.71 33.88 10.32
N ARG A 958 -2.26 34.95 10.88
CA ARG A 958 -2.39 35.13 12.34
C ARG A 958 -3.83 34.90 12.77
N GLY A 959 -4.01 33.94 13.69
CA GLY A 959 -5.34 33.48 14.11
C GLY A 959 -5.93 32.49 13.11
N GLU A 960 -7.13 32.00 13.40
CA GLU A 960 -7.81 31.01 12.56
C GLU A 960 -8.41 31.69 11.32
N LEU A 961 -7.80 31.45 10.16
CA LEU A 961 -8.30 31.87 8.85
C LEU A 961 -7.88 30.88 7.76
N ARG A 962 -8.63 30.88 6.65
CA ARG A 962 -8.29 30.19 5.40
C ARG A 962 -7.96 31.21 4.32
N LEU A 963 -7.03 30.87 3.43
CA LEU A 963 -6.57 31.70 2.32
C LEU A 963 -6.61 30.88 1.04
N ALA A 964 -7.43 31.29 0.06
CA ALA A 964 -7.55 30.62 -1.23
C ALA A 964 -6.56 31.20 -2.25
N SER A 965 -6.49 32.53 -2.34
CA SER A 965 -5.67 33.22 -3.33
C SER A 965 -5.31 34.64 -2.90
N PHE A 966 -4.32 35.23 -3.56
CA PHE A 966 -3.98 36.64 -3.42
C PHE A 966 -3.58 37.27 -4.75
N THR A 967 -3.56 38.60 -4.81
CA THR A 967 -3.12 39.39 -5.97
C THR A 967 -2.41 40.64 -5.50
N LEU A 968 -1.28 40.97 -6.13
CA LEU A 968 -0.66 42.30 -6.00
C LEU A 968 -1.03 43.15 -7.21
N SER A 969 -1.69 44.28 -6.99
CA SER A 969 -2.12 45.18 -8.07
C SER A 969 -1.43 46.53 -7.95
N PRO A 970 -0.93 47.12 -9.05
CA PRO A 970 -0.52 48.52 -9.05
C PRO A 970 -1.69 49.42 -8.64
N ILE A 971 -1.44 50.41 -7.79
CA ILE A 971 -2.41 51.46 -7.50
C ILE A 971 -2.30 52.49 -8.62
N GLU A 972 -3.33 52.58 -9.49
CA GLU A 972 -3.42 53.67 -10.45
C GLU A 972 -3.47 55.00 -9.69
N ALA A 973 -2.57 55.92 -10.07
CA ALA A 973 -2.35 57.20 -9.40
C ALA A 973 -3.49 58.20 -9.62
#